data_AF-A0A497PT62-F1
#
_entry.id   AF-A0A497PT62-F1
#
_cell.length_a   1.000
_cell.length_b   1.000
_cell.length_c   1.000
_cell.angle_alpha   90.00
_cell.angle_beta   90.00
_cell.angle_gamma   90.00
#
_symmetry.space_group_name_H-M   'P 1'
#
loop_
_entity.id
_entity.type
_entity.pdbx_description
1 polymer ?
#
loop_
_entity_poly.entity_id
_entity_poly.type
_entity_poly.pdbx_seq_one_letter_code
_entity_poly.pdbx_strand_id
1 'polypeptide(L)'
;MKDTMSNVDIRMILPELQQAAVGSFIKNVYQYGEVFVLKLYLPGGGTSQLLIEPGRRIHLTEFRRAAPRNPPKFVTVLRKYLREKKLLSVTQHDLDRIVILEVGDAEDTYKLVAELFGSGNLLLLDPENRIFIARKYRKMRDRDIMPKAIYQFPPPRGIDVFTVETERITEIVAESKSNVVRTLASRLNLDALSCEEICTLADVSPAVSAADLDQQSLEDLKRGVIEFSKRLQEGVRDPRIVFEQTEEGLESIAFIPFEFEMFRDNPSRTFESFSRTIDEYFGVTEAELEQEETEDLASRERKRLETIIEKQQESIVNLERKAEEARRKGELIYAHFQVVQDVLDTISKARSGGLSWNEIIDRIERGKTEGNKVAALIKRIVPSRAEVIVTLNDTDVRLDIRLSAQDNASRAYETAKKAERKIEGARKQIERTRERMKKLQVVAPSTRPRRPTKVRKRKWYEKFRWFISSEGFLVLGGRDAKTNEQLAKKHLRPNDIFLHAALHGAPYTVIKVPDQPPGEQTLREAAQFAVIFSRAWQDGFTTGDAYWVNPEQVSFSPPSGEYLPSGAVMIYGTKNYIRGVPIDLAVGVLIDDDYAVPMAGPPSAISVQTKYHLRIAPGNMKKGQLVKEILNRLKRLASDDEIFLIEEIPQEDIMRVLPPGGGQVVD
;
A
#
# COMPACT_ATOMS: atom_id res chain seq x y z
N MET A 1 -18.71 3.04 -15.08
CA MET A 1 -17.28 3.08 -14.73
C MET A 1 -16.80 1.70 -14.28
N LYS A 2 -15.67 1.22 -14.81
CA LYS A 2 -15.12 -0.10 -14.54
C LYS A 2 -14.29 -0.10 -13.25
N ASP A 3 -14.86 -0.55 -12.14
CA ASP A 3 -14.26 -0.47 -10.80
C ASP A 3 -13.36 -1.65 -10.40
N THR A 4 -13.36 -2.71 -11.20
CA THR A 4 -12.64 -3.98 -10.98
C THR A 4 -12.24 -4.61 -12.31
N MET A 5 -11.20 -5.46 -12.28
CA MET A 5 -10.83 -6.33 -13.40
C MET A 5 -11.85 -7.45 -13.58
N SER A 6 -12.25 -7.68 -14.82
CA SER A 6 -13.01 -8.86 -15.21
C SER A 6 -12.12 -10.10 -15.30
N ASN A 7 -12.75 -11.26 -15.42
CA ASN A 7 -12.08 -12.50 -15.76
C ASN A 7 -11.40 -12.45 -17.13
N VAL A 8 -11.97 -11.72 -18.11
CA VAL A 8 -11.35 -11.47 -19.41
C VAL A 8 -10.12 -10.59 -19.24
N ASP A 9 -10.18 -9.52 -18.45
CA ASP A 9 -9.00 -8.69 -18.19
C ASP A 9 -7.84 -9.48 -17.58
N ILE A 10 -8.15 -10.38 -16.62
CA ILE A 10 -7.16 -11.27 -16.01
C ILE A 10 -6.52 -12.18 -17.06
N ARG A 11 -7.34 -12.75 -17.96
CA ARG A 11 -6.86 -13.58 -19.06
C ARG A 11 -5.91 -12.79 -19.97
N MET A 12 -6.26 -11.54 -20.29
CA MET A 12 -5.51 -10.68 -21.20
C MET A 12 -4.20 -10.16 -20.60
N ILE A 13 -4.14 -9.89 -19.29
CA ILE A 13 -2.88 -9.46 -18.65
C ILE A 13 -1.93 -10.62 -18.36
N LEU A 14 -2.41 -11.86 -18.31
CA LEU A 14 -1.65 -13.02 -17.85
C LEU A 14 -0.31 -13.21 -18.60
N PRO A 15 -0.23 -13.08 -19.93
CA PRO A 15 1.05 -13.19 -20.65
C PRO A 15 2.08 -12.16 -20.19
N GLU A 16 1.64 -10.91 -19.94
CA GLU A 16 2.49 -9.82 -19.45
C GLU A 16 3.02 -10.13 -18.03
N LEU A 17 2.14 -10.64 -17.15
CA LEU A 17 2.55 -11.06 -15.81
C LEU A 17 3.54 -12.22 -15.85
N GLN A 18 3.27 -13.23 -16.68
CA GLN A 18 4.14 -14.39 -16.81
C GLN A 18 5.53 -13.99 -17.29
N GLN A 19 5.61 -13.13 -18.31
CA GLN A 19 6.88 -12.63 -18.85
C GLN A 19 7.71 -11.90 -17.79
N ALA A 20 7.07 -11.08 -16.96
CA ALA A 20 7.78 -10.29 -15.95
C ALA A 20 8.07 -11.04 -14.64
N ALA A 21 7.27 -12.06 -14.32
CA ALA A 21 7.25 -12.66 -12.99
C ALA A 21 7.82 -14.08 -12.96
N VAL A 22 7.51 -14.93 -13.95
CA VAL A 22 7.99 -16.32 -13.97
C VAL A 22 9.51 -16.35 -14.05
N GLY A 23 10.12 -17.16 -13.20
CA GLY A 23 11.56 -17.23 -13.08
C GLY A 23 12.19 -16.21 -12.12
N SER A 24 11.43 -15.20 -11.71
CA SER A 24 11.90 -14.19 -10.76
C SER A 24 11.90 -14.70 -9.32
N PHE A 25 12.81 -14.16 -8.50
CA PHE A 25 12.83 -14.37 -7.07
C PHE A 25 12.02 -13.29 -6.35
N ILE A 26 11.19 -13.69 -5.37
CA ILE A 26 10.47 -12.74 -4.52
C ILE A 26 11.44 -12.14 -3.50
N LYS A 27 11.86 -10.90 -3.71
CA LYS A 27 12.78 -10.19 -2.80
C LYS A 27 12.08 -9.62 -1.59
N ASN A 28 10.85 -9.16 -1.77
CA ASN A 28 10.08 -8.66 -0.65
C ASN A 28 8.59 -8.67 -0.96
N VAL A 29 7.78 -8.62 0.10
CA VAL A 29 6.33 -8.45 0.01
C VAL A 29 5.96 -7.23 0.86
N TYR A 30 5.24 -6.29 0.28
CA TYR A 30 4.72 -5.08 0.94
C TYR A 30 3.20 -5.13 0.99
N GLN A 31 2.63 -4.40 1.93
CA GLN A 31 1.19 -4.15 2.02
C GLN A 31 0.97 -2.66 2.28
N TYR A 32 0.02 -2.09 1.55
CA TYR A 32 -0.39 -0.68 1.58
C TYR A 32 -1.93 -0.68 1.61
N GLY A 33 -2.55 -0.45 2.77
CA GLY A 33 -3.98 -0.72 2.94
C GLY A 33 -4.36 -2.16 2.54
N GLU A 34 -5.26 -2.29 1.56
CA GLU A 34 -5.67 -3.58 0.98
C GLU A 34 -4.79 -4.06 -0.20
N VAL A 35 -3.82 -3.24 -0.64
CA VAL A 35 -2.96 -3.59 -1.77
C VAL A 35 -1.68 -4.28 -1.31
N PHE A 36 -1.32 -5.36 -1.98
CA PHE A 36 -0.08 -6.11 -1.80
C PHE A 36 0.86 -5.87 -2.97
N VAL A 37 2.15 -5.71 -2.70
CA VAL A 37 3.17 -5.57 -3.75
C VAL A 37 4.28 -6.58 -3.53
N LEU A 38 4.46 -7.47 -4.49
CA LEU A 38 5.56 -8.43 -4.53
C LEU A 38 6.69 -7.81 -5.35
N LYS A 39 7.83 -7.56 -4.70
CA LYS A 39 9.05 -7.12 -5.38
C LYS A 39 9.75 -8.33 -5.96
N LEU A 40 9.82 -8.38 -7.28
CA LEU A 40 10.38 -9.48 -8.04
C LEU A 40 11.76 -9.11 -8.58
N TYR A 41 12.66 -10.08 -8.62
CA TYR A 41 13.99 -9.92 -9.20
C TYR A 41 14.29 -11.07 -10.16
N LEU A 42 14.46 -10.73 -11.44
CA LEU A 42 14.88 -11.66 -12.47
C LEU A 42 16.40 -11.50 -12.70
N PRO A 43 17.23 -12.54 -12.49
CA PRO A 43 18.64 -12.48 -12.82
C PRO A 43 18.85 -12.08 -14.30
N GLY A 44 19.59 -11.01 -14.55
CA GLY A 44 19.79 -10.47 -15.91
C GLY A 44 18.63 -9.65 -16.48
N GLY A 45 17.40 -9.78 -15.93
CA GLY A 45 16.20 -9.06 -16.37
C GLY A 45 15.79 -7.86 -15.49
N GLY A 46 16.39 -7.70 -14.31
CA GLY A 46 16.16 -6.56 -13.43
C GLY A 46 15.09 -6.79 -12.37
N THR A 47 14.45 -5.72 -11.91
CA THR A 47 13.40 -5.78 -10.88
C THR A 47 12.07 -5.30 -11.43
N SER A 48 11.00 -6.03 -11.12
CA SER A 48 9.61 -5.67 -11.39
C SER A 48 8.81 -5.69 -10.08
N GLN A 49 7.64 -5.05 -10.09
CA GLN A 49 6.73 -5.04 -8.94
C GLN A 49 5.38 -5.56 -9.40
N LEU A 50 4.92 -6.65 -8.80
CA LEU A 50 3.60 -7.20 -9.04
C LEU A 50 2.65 -6.70 -7.94
N LEU A 51 1.63 -5.95 -8.35
CA LEU A 51 0.58 -5.43 -7.49
C LEU A 51 -0.60 -6.40 -7.48
N ILE A 52 -1.12 -6.69 -6.29
CA ILE A 52 -2.34 -7.47 -6.07
C ILE A 52 -3.23 -6.69 -5.11
N GLU A 53 -4.39 -6.24 -5.59
CA GLU A 53 -5.46 -5.67 -4.76
C GLU A 53 -6.64 -6.65 -4.79
N PRO A 54 -6.79 -7.50 -3.76
CA PRO A 54 -7.83 -8.51 -3.73
C PRO A 54 -9.22 -7.91 -3.97
N GLY A 55 -10.03 -8.61 -4.74
CA GLY A 55 -11.36 -8.14 -5.15
C GLY A 55 -11.37 -7.16 -6.33
N ARG A 56 -10.22 -6.57 -6.70
CA ARG A 56 -10.18 -5.47 -7.68
C ARG A 56 -9.22 -5.72 -8.84
N ARG A 57 -7.92 -5.93 -8.60
CA ARG A 57 -6.93 -5.94 -9.68
C ARG A 57 -5.65 -6.70 -9.37
N ILE A 58 -4.97 -7.10 -10.45
CA ILE A 58 -3.60 -7.61 -10.45
C ILE A 58 -2.88 -7.11 -11.71
N HIS A 59 -1.73 -6.46 -11.54
CA HIS A 59 -0.94 -5.95 -12.66
C HIS A 59 0.49 -5.64 -12.23
N LEU A 60 1.39 -5.39 -13.18
CA LEU A 60 2.69 -4.80 -12.87
C LEU A 60 2.49 -3.32 -12.53
N THR A 61 3.23 -2.81 -11.57
CA THR A 61 3.18 -1.39 -11.21
C THR A 61 4.56 -0.76 -11.26
N GLU A 62 4.60 0.48 -11.73
CA GLU A 62 5.79 1.32 -11.64
C GLU A 62 5.70 2.30 -10.48
N PHE A 63 4.55 2.45 -9.81
CA PHE A 63 4.41 3.41 -8.72
C PHE A 63 5.12 2.97 -7.43
N ARG A 64 5.79 3.92 -6.78
CA ARG A 64 6.27 3.75 -5.40
C ARG A 64 5.14 4.00 -4.42
N ARG A 65 5.23 3.27 -3.31
CA ARG A 65 4.31 3.38 -2.18
C ARG A 65 5.11 3.39 -0.88
N ALA A 66 4.80 4.33 0.02
CA ALA A 66 5.40 4.41 1.35
C ALA A 66 4.98 3.20 2.22
N ALA A 67 5.94 2.32 2.55
CA ALA A 67 5.61 1.09 3.28
C ALA A 67 5.37 1.39 4.77
N PRO A 68 4.34 0.79 5.41
CA PRO A 68 4.11 0.98 6.83
C PRO A 68 5.31 0.49 7.63
N ARG A 69 5.68 1.26 8.68
CA ARG A 69 6.86 0.99 9.52
C ARG A 69 6.86 -0.43 10.11
N ASN A 70 5.67 -0.97 10.43
CA ASN A 70 5.50 -2.31 10.97
C ASN A 70 4.57 -3.15 10.07
N PRO A 71 5.07 -4.23 9.45
CA PRO A 71 4.25 -5.07 8.58
C PRO A 71 3.22 -5.90 9.39
N PRO A 72 1.97 -6.04 8.91
CA PRO A 72 0.98 -6.92 9.52
C PRO A 72 1.42 -8.40 9.56
N LYS A 73 0.84 -9.18 10.49
CA LYS A 73 1.16 -10.62 10.66
C LYS A 73 1.08 -11.42 9.36
N PHE A 74 0.08 -11.14 8.52
CA PHE A 74 -0.09 -11.79 7.23
C PHE A 74 1.13 -11.60 6.31
N VAL A 75 1.60 -10.36 6.16
CA VAL A 75 2.79 -10.03 5.37
C VAL A 75 4.06 -10.66 5.97
N THR A 76 4.17 -10.68 7.29
CA THR A 76 5.31 -11.32 7.96
C THR A 76 5.37 -12.83 7.64
N VAL A 77 4.22 -13.50 7.57
CA VAL A 77 4.14 -14.91 7.14
C VAL A 77 4.52 -15.04 5.65
N LEU A 78 3.94 -14.22 4.76
CA LEU A 78 4.32 -14.25 3.34
C LEU A 78 5.83 -14.06 3.16
N ARG A 79 6.45 -13.10 3.86
CA ARG A 79 7.90 -12.88 3.81
C ARG A 79 8.71 -14.06 4.33
N LYS A 80 8.22 -14.76 5.37
CA LYS A 80 8.91 -15.93 5.92
C LYS A 80 8.96 -17.09 4.93
N TYR A 81 7.87 -17.33 4.20
CA TYR A 81 7.75 -18.52 3.35
C TYR A 81 8.02 -18.26 1.87
N LEU A 82 7.86 -17.03 1.37
CA LEU A 82 8.00 -16.71 -0.05
C LEU A 82 9.30 -15.99 -0.40
N ARG A 83 9.97 -15.34 0.57
CA ARG A 83 11.17 -14.53 0.26
C ARG A 83 12.32 -15.42 -0.21
N GLU A 84 13.06 -14.94 -1.21
CA GLU A 84 14.14 -15.65 -1.88
C GLU A 84 13.73 -16.96 -2.58
N LYS A 85 12.44 -17.31 -2.60
CA LYS A 85 11.92 -18.39 -3.45
C LYS A 85 11.60 -17.86 -4.84
N LYS A 86 11.66 -18.78 -5.81
CA LYS A 86 11.41 -18.52 -7.22
C LYS A 86 9.92 -18.61 -7.52
N LEU A 87 9.39 -17.68 -8.31
CA LEU A 87 8.05 -17.77 -8.86
C LEU A 87 8.08 -18.72 -10.07
N LEU A 88 7.37 -19.83 -9.96
CA LEU A 88 7.35 -20.92 -10.93
C LEU A 88 6.29 -20.71 -12.00
N SER A 89 5.10 -20.25 -11.60
CA SER A 89 3.98 -20.04 -12.52
C SER A 89 3.07 -18.92 -12.01
N VAL A 90 2.36 -18.29 -12.95
CA VAL A 90 1.24 -17.39 -12.69
C VAL A 90 0.11 -17.84 -13.61
N THR A 91 -0.98 -18.35 -13.04
CA THR A 91 -2.08 -18.93 -13.81
C THR A 91 -3.42 -18.41 -13.33
N GLN A 92 -4.36 -18.23 -14.26
CA GLN A 92 -5.77 -18.06 -13.93
C GLN A 92 -6.40 -19.45 -13.67
N HIS A 93 -7.27 -19.56 -12.68
CA HIS A 93 -8.10 -20.76 -12.51
C HIS A 93 -9.32 -20.64 -13.42
N ASP A 94 -9.42 -21.53 -14.41
CA ASP A 94 -10.42 -21.49 -15.47
C ASP A 94 -10.56 -20.07 -16.07
N LEU A 95 -11.77 -19.64 -16.41
CA LEU A 95 -12.08 -18.26 -16.76
C LEU A 95 -12.70 -17.51 -15.57
N ASP A 96 -12.24 -17.79 -14.36
CA ASP A 96 -12.68 -17.12 -13.13
C ASP A 96 -11.73 -16.01 -12.70
N ARG A 97 -12.21 -15.14 -11.80
CA ARG A 97 -11.40 -14.06 -11.21
C ARG A 97 -10.50 -14.54 -10.08
N ILE A 98 -9.75 -15.61 -10.34
CA ILE A 98 -8.82 -16.22 -9.38
C ILE A 98 -7.47 -16.39 -10.07
N VAL A 99 -6.43 -15.81 -9.46
CA VAL A 99 -5.04 -15.97 -9.93
C VAL A 99 -4.24 -16.74 -8.89
N ILE A 100 -3.46 -17.72 -9.37
CA ILE A 100 -2.62 -18.60 -8.57
C ILE A 100 -1.17 -18.32 -8.94
N LEU A 101 -0.36 -18.04 -7.93
CA LEU A 101 1.08 -17.88 -8.05
C LEU A 101 1.75 -19.05 -7.34
N GLU A 102 2.48 -19.89 -8.08
CA GLU A 102 3.24 -21.00 -7.49
C GLU A 102 4.67 -20.54 -7.20
N VAL A 103 5.10 -20.66 -5.95
CA VAL A 103 6.38 -20.11 -5.46
C VAL A 103 7.15 -21.20 -4.73
N GLY A 104 8.39 -21.45 -5.13
CA GLY A 104 9.27 -22.41 -4.48
C GLY A 104 10.15 -23.15 -5.48
N ASP A 105 10.17 -24.46 -5.30
CA ASP A 105 10.91 -25.43 -6.10
C ASP A 105 10.08 -26.72 -6.25
N ALA A 106 10.64 -27.74 -6.87
CA ALA A 106 9.93 -28.98 -7.18
C ALA A 106 9.44 -29.76 -5.93
N GLU A 107 10.05 -29.55 -4.75
CA GLU A 107 9.72 -30.29 -3.53
C GLU A 107 8.89 -29.45 -2.54
N ASP A 108 9.07 -28.12 -2.52
CA ASP A 108 8.45 -27.20 -1.55
C ASP A 108 7.81 -26.00 -2.25
N THR A 109 6.72 -26.27 -2.99
CA THR A 109 5.90 -25.29 -3.72
C THR A 109 4.75 -24.77 -2.84
N TYR A 110 4.77 -23.48 -2.54
CA TYR A 110 3.64 -22.76 -1.94
C TYR A 110 2.77 -22.13 -3.03
N LYS A 111 1.48 -21.96 -2.75
CA LYS A 111 0.55 -21.26 -3.66
C LYS A 111 0.02 -20.00 -3.03
N LEU A 112 0.23 -18.85 -3.67
CA LEU A 112 -0.42 -17.61 -3.31
C LEU A 112 -1.65 -17.42 -4.21
N VAL A 113 -2.84 -17.56 -3.64
CA VAL A 113 -4.12 -17.48 -4.35
C VAL A 113 -4.77 -16.12 -4.10
N ALA A 114 -4.96 -15.37 -5.18
CA ALA A 114 -5.63 -14.07 -5.18
C ALA A 114 -7.05 -14.22 -5.72
N GLU A 115 -8.04 -13.96 -4.88
CA GLU A 115 -9.45 -13.88 -5.26
C GLU A 115 -9.79 -12.43 -5.60
N LEU A 116 -10.09 -12.16 -6.87
CA LEU A 116 -10.34 -10.83 -7.45
C LEU A 116 -11.83 -10.56 -7.68
N PHE A 117 -12.70 -11.12 -6.83
CA PHE A 117 -14.15 -10.91 -6.88
C PHE A 117 -14.72 -10.61 -5.49
N GLY A 118 -15.91 -9.99 -5.46
CA GLY A 118 -16.59 -9.62 -4.22
C GLY A 118 -15.70 -8.75 -3.34
N SER A 119 -15.62 -9.07 -2.03
CA SER A 119 -14.75 -8.33 -1.10
C SER A 119 -13.26 -8.73 -1.16
N GLY A 120 -12.89 -9.63 -2.08
CA GLY A 120 -11.54 -10.12 -2.28
C GLY A 120 -10.96 -10.99 -1.16
N ASN A 121 -9.95 -11.79 -1.51
CA ASN A 121 -9.10 -12.46 -0.53
C ASN A 121 -7.70 -12.75 -1.10
N LEU A 122 -6.73 -12.89 -0.20
CA LEU A 122 -5.38 -13.35 -0.53
C LEU A 122 -5.02 -14.46 0.44
N LEU A 123 -4.69 -15.64 -0.09
CA LEU A 123 -4.43 -16.84 0.69
C LEU A 123 -3.06 -17.40 0.33
N LEU A 124 -2.32 -17.84 1.34
CA LEU A 124 -1.13 -18.66 1.17
C LEU A 124 -1.49 -20.11 1.50
N LEU A 125 -1.24 -21.01 0.55
CA LEU A 125 -1.38 -22.45 0.71
C LEU A 125 -0.01 -23.11 0.89
N ASP A 126 0.03 -24.17 1.68
CA ASP A 126 1.19 -25.05 1.81
C ASP A 126 1.30 -26.04 0.62
N PRO A 127 2.40 -26.83 0.53
CA PRO A 127 2.58 -27.81 -0.55
C PRO A 127 1.45 -28.85 -0.67
N GLU A 128 0.74 -29.12 0.43
CA GLU A 128 -0.41 -30.02 0.46
C GLU A 128 -1.75 -29.33 0.10
N ASN A 129 -1.71 -28.10 -0.41
CA ASN A 129 -2.85 -27.24 -0.75
C ASN A 129 -3.76 -26.91 0.44
N ARG A 130 -3.24 -26.94 1.67
CA ARG A 130 -3.97 -26.49 2.86
C ARG A 130 -3.75 -25.00 3.08
N ILE A 131 -4.78 -24.32 3.56
CA ILE A 131 -4.76 -22.89 3.85
C ILE A 131 -3.84 -22.64 5.03
N PHE A 132 -2.66 -22.11 4.75
CA PHE A 132 -1.67 -21.82 5.75
C PHE A 132 -1.96 -20.51 6.48
N ILE A 133 -2.31 -19.47 5.70
CA ILE A 133 -2.86 -18.22 6.22
C ILE A 133 -3.74 -17.54 5.16
N ALA A 134 -4.81 -16.87 5.58
CA ALA A 134 -5.65 -16.04 4.70
C ALA A 134 -5.76 -14.61 5.25
N ARG A 135 -5.95 -13.63 4.36
CA ARG A 135 -6.21 -12.24 4.74
C ARG A 135 -7.55 -12.10 5.48
N LYS A 136 -8.57 -12.83 5.03
CA LYS A 136 -9.91 -12.91 5.63
C LYS A 136 -10.33 -14.38 5.75
N TYR A 137 -10.66 -14.84 6.97
CA TYR A 137 -11.22 -16.16 7.22
C TYR A 137 -12.75 -16.10 7.16
N ARG A 138 -13.38 -17.05 6.47
CA ARG A 138 -14.84 -17.08 6.29
C ARG A 138 -15.33 -18.52 6.20
N LYS A 139 -16.44 -18.80 6.88
CA LYS A 139 -17.27 -19.97 6.59
C LYS A 139 -18.29 -19.59 5.53
N MET A 140 -18.36 -20.35 4.44
CA MET A 140 -19.34 -20.15 3.38
C MET A 140 -20.15 -21.42 3.17
N ARG A 141 -21.23 -21.32 2.40
CA ARG A 141 -22.11 -22.46 2.11
C ARG A 141 -21.38 -23.58 1.38
N ASP A 142 -20.57 -23.22 0.39
CA ASP A 142 -19.98 -24.16 -0.56
C ASP A 142 -18.52 -24.50 -0.25
N ARG A 143 -17.82 -23.68 0.55
CA ARG A 143 -16.43 -23.91 0.95
C ARG A 143 -16.07 -23.17 2.23
N ASP A 144 -15.11 -23.70 2.98
CA ASP A 144 -14.59 -23.06 4.19
C ASP A 144 -13.18 -22.50 3.96
N ILE A 145 -12.99 -21.22 4.26
CA ILE A 145 -11.67 -20.59 4.30
C ILE A 145 -11.24 -20.49 5.77
N MET A 146 -10.58 -21.55 6.24
CA MET A 146 -10.12 -21.71 7.63
C MET A 146 -8.69 -22.25 7.66
N PRO A 147 -7.90 -21.92 8.70
CA PRO A 147 -6.53 -22.44 8.83
C PRO A 147 -6.50 -23.97 8.76
N LYS A 148 -5.52 -24.52 8.02
CA LYS A 148 -5.24 -25.96 7.81
C LYS A 148 -6.29 -26.75 7.02
N ALA A 149 -7.41 -26.12 6.63
CA ALA A 149 -8.37 -26.73 5.72
C ALA A 149 -7.78 -26.82 4.30
N ILE A 150 -8.11 -27.86 3.55
CA ILE A 150 -7.74 -27.95 2.12
C ILE A 150 -8.51 -26.87 1.37
N TYR A 151 -7.82 -26.06 0.58
CA TYR A 151 -8.46 -25.01 -0.20
C TYR A 151 -9.32 -25.61 -1.32
N GLN A 152 -10.52 -25.05 -1.49
CA GLN A 152 -11.46 -25.44 -2.53
C GLN A 152 -11.81 -24.21 -3.38
N PHE A 153 -11.81 -24.39 -4.69
CA PHE A 153 -12.26 -23.38 -5.64
C PHE A 153 -13.79 -23.18 -5.54
N PRO A 154 -14.31 -22.01 -5.92
CA PRO A 154 -15.75 -21.84 -6.03
C PRO A 154 -16.29 -22.71 -7.18
N PRO A 155 -17.59 -23.02 -7.21
CA PRO A 155 -18.18 -23.76 -8.32
C PRO A 155 -18.03 -22.95 -9.63
N PRO A 156 -17.70 -23.60 -10.75
CA PRO A 156 -17.50 -22.94 -12.04
C PRO A 156 -18.81 -22.28 -12.52
N ARG A 157 -18.67 -21.22 -13.31
CA ARG A 157 -19.78 -20.49 -13.92
C ARG A 157 -19.72 -20.60 -15.43
N GLY A 158 -20.85 -20.95 -16.05
CA GLY A 158 -20.97 -21.01 -17.51
C GLY A 158 -19.95 -21.94 -18.17
N ILE A 159 -19.78 -21.74 -19.48
CA ILE A 159 -18.81 -22.44 -20.33
C ILE A 159 -17.75 -21.41 -20.72
N ASP A 160 -16.49 -21.83 -20.75
CA ASP A 160 -15.40 -20.95 -21.17
C ASP A 160 -15.52 -20.65 -22.68
N VAL A 161 -15.64 -19.36 -23.03
CA VAL A 161 -15.72 -18.85 -24.40
C VAL A 161 -14.53 -19.29 -25.28
N PHE A 162 -13.37 -19.56 -24.70
CA PHE A 162 -12.20 -20.06 -25.43
C PHE A 162 -12.30 -21.54 -25.81
N THR A 163 -13.26 -22.27 -25.23
CA THR A 163 -13.44 -23.72 -25.39
C THR A 163 -14.81 -24.10 -25.95
N VAL A 164 -15.73 -23.16 -26.08
CA VAL A 164 -17.09 -23.44 -26.56
C VAL A 164 -17.08 -23.82 -28.04
N GLU A 165 -17.77 -24.89 -28.39
CA GLU A 165 -18.01 -25.27 -29.78
C GLU A 165 -18.92 -24.24 -30.45
N THR A 166 -18.54 -23.81 -31.66
CA THR A 166 -19.17 -22.70 -32.38
C THR A 166 -20.65 -22.97 -32.67
N GLU A 167 -20.98 -24.23 -32.95
CA GLU A 167 -22.32 -24.72 -33.24
C GLU A 167 -23.25 -24.63 -32.02
N ARG A 168 -22.68 -24.71 -30.80
CA ARG A 168 -23.45 -24.69 -29.55
C ARG A 168 -23.86 -23.29 -29.10
N ILE A 169 -23.28 -22.24 -29.68
CA ILE A 169 -23.51 -20.85 -29.24
C ILE A 169 -24.97 -20.44 -29.44
N THR A 170 -25.55 -20.75 -30.59
CA THR A 170 -26.96 -20.42 -30.89
C THR A 170 -27.92 -21.18 -29.99
N GLU A 171 -27.67 -22.47 -29.74
CA GLU A 171 -28.44 -23.30 -28.83
C GLU A 171 -28.44 -22.73 -27.40
N ILE A 172 -27.26 -22.39 -26.89
CA ILE A 172 -27.06 -21.83 -25.55
C ILE A 172 -27.84 -20.52 -25.37
N VAL A 173 -27.85 -19.66 -26.40
CA VAL A 173 -28.54 -18.38 -26.36
C VAL A 173 -30.06 -18.58 -26.44
N ALA A 174 -30.53 -19.40 -27.37
CA ALA A 174 -31.96 -19.63 -27.62
C ALA A 174 -32.69 -20.27 -26.41
N GLU A 175 -32.00 -21.07 -25.60
CA GLU A 175 -32.57 -21.67 -24.38
C GLU A 175 -32.78 -20.66 -23.22
N SER A 176 -32.27 -19.43 -23.35
CA SER A 176 -32.33 -18.42 -22.30
C SER A 176 -33.58 -17.55 -22.39
N LYS A 177 -34.15 -17.23 -21.23
CA LYS A 177 -35.26 -16.26 -21.08
C LYS A 177 -34.80 -14.88 -20.59
N SER A 178 -33.48 -14.70 -20.43
CA SER A 178 -32.90 -13.43 -20.00
C SER A 178 -32.58 -12.56 -21.22
N ASN A 179 -32.25 -11.28 -20.99
CA ASN A 179 -31.70 -10.45 -22.07
C ASN A 179 -30.36 -11.00 -22.59
N VAL A 180 -29.97 -10.58 -23.80
CA VAL A 180 -28.77 -11.08 -24.48
C VAL A 180 -27.51 -10.93 -23.61
N VAL A 181 -27.28 -9.75 -23.02
CA VAL A 181 -26.09 -9.51 -22.16
C VAL A 181 -26.04 -10.47 -20.99
N ARG A 182 -27.15 -10.63 -20.25
CA ARG A 182 -27.21 -11.54 -19.10
C ARG A 182 -27.07 -13.00 -19.53
N THR A 183 -27.57 -13.34 -20.70
CA THR A 183 -27.43 -14.68 -21.30
C THR A 183 -25.98 -14.98 -21.59
N LEU A 184 -25.30 -14.12 -22.36
CA LEU A 184 -23.87 -14.27 -22.66
C LEU A 184 -23.03 -14.31 -21.39
N ALA A 185 -23.25 -13.39 -20.45
CA ALA A 185 -22.49 -13.33 -19.20
C ALA A 185 -22.62 -14.61 -18.36
N SER A 186 -23.85 -15.12 -18.19
CA SER A 186 -24.10 -16.31 -17.35
C SER A 186 -23.76 -17.63 -18.03
N ARG A 187 -23.87 -17.71 -19.36
CA ARG A 187 -23.67 -18.95 -20.12
C ARG A 187 -22.26 -19.10 -20.68
N LEU A 188 -21.60 -18.01 -21.06
CA LEU A 188 -20.25 -18.01 -21.64
C LEU A 188 -19.18 -17.46 -20.67
N ASN A 189 -19.54 -17.25 -19.40
CA ASN A 189 -18.66 -16.73 -18.36
C ASN A 189 -17.94 -15.44 -18.77
N LEU A 190 -18.67 -14.50 -19.38
CA LEU A 190 -18.14 -13.21 -19.82
C LEU A 190 -18.57 -12.09 -18.88
N ASP A 191 -17.80 -11.00 -18.85
CA ASP A 191 -18.22 -9.77 -18.20
C ASP A 191 -19.18 -8.96 -19.07
N ALA A 192 -19.91 -8.04 -18.44
CA ALA A 192 -20.93 -7.24 -19.10
C ALA A 192 -20.37 -6.41 -20.27
N LEU A 193 -19.17 -5.84 -20.12
CA LEU A 193 -18.56 -5.01 -21.15
C LEU A 193 -18.18 -5.84 -22.38
N SER A 194 -17.60 -7.02 -22.15
CA SER A 194 -17.35 -8.00 -23.23
C SER A 194 -18.65 -8.42 -23.94
N CYS A 195 -19.75 -8.58 -23.21
CA CYS A 195 -21.04 -8.93 -23.79
C CYS A 195 -21.64 -7.78 -24.61
N GLU A 196 -21.52 -6.54 -24.15
CA GLU A 196 -21.97 -5.36 -24.88
C GLU A 196 -21.18 -5.16 -26.18
N GLU A 197 -19.86 -5.36 -26.14
CA GLU A 197 -19.02 -5.34 -27.36
C GLU A 197 -19.44 -6.43 -28.36
N ILE A 198 -19.73 -7.65 -27.89
CA ILE A 198 -20.25 -8.73 -28.76
C ILE A 198 -21.57 -8.33 -29.40
N CYS A 199 -22.48 -7.73 -28.64
CA CYS A 199 -23.75 -7.22 -29.15
C CYS A 199 -23.53 -6.13 -30.22
N THR A 200 -22.60 -5.20 -30.01
CA THR A 200 -22.24 -4.17 -30.99
C THR A 200 -21.63 -4.77 -32.26
N LEU A 201 -20.72 -5.75 -32.14
CA LEU A 201 -20.14 -6.45 -33.29
C LEU A 201 -21.17 -7.24 -34.09
N ALA A 202 -22.23 -7.69 -33.43
CA ALA A 202 -23.32 -8.44 -34.03
C ALA A 202 -24.47 -7.55 -34.56
N ASP A 203 -24.44 -6.24 -34.29
CA ASP A 203 -25.57 -5.32 -34.52
C ASP A 203 -26.88 -5.80 -33.84
N VAL A 204 -26.75 -6.39 -32.65
CA VAL A 204 -27.88 -6.89 -31.84
C VAL A 204 -28.05 -6.03 -30.60
N SER A 205 -29.27 -5.59 -30.32
CA SER A 205 -29.55 -4.75 -29.14
C SER A 205 -29.28 -5.52 -27.82
N PRO A 206 -28.46 -4.97 -26.89
CA PRO A 206 -28.08 -5.64 -25.64
C PRO A 206 -29.24 -5.99 -24.70
N ALA A 207 -30.34 -5.22 -24.77
CA ALA A 207 -31.48 -5.31 -23.85
C ALA A 207 -32.56 -6.30 -24.33
N VAL A 208 -32.48 -6.78 -25.56
CA VAL A 208 -33.47 -7.70 -26.14
C VAL A 208 -33.45 -9.04 -25.40
N SER A 209 -34.61 -9.64 -25.21
CA SER A 209 -34.74 -11.00 -24.66
C SER A 209 -34.13 -12.01 -25.63
N ALA A 210 -33.30 -12.93 -25.13
CA ALA A 210 -32.73 -13.98 -25.98
C ALA A 210 -33.79 -14.88 -26.63
N ALA A 211 -34.96 -15.01 -26.00
CA ALA A 211 -36.11 -15.76 -26.54
C ALA A 211 -36.84 -15.04 -27.68
N ASP A 212 -36.62 -13.74 -27.86
CA ASP A 212 -37.28 -12.91 -28.88
C ASP A 212 -36.37 -12.68 -30.11
N LEU A 213 -35.16 -13.25 -30.12
CA LEU A 213 -34.24 -13.16 -31.26
C LEU A 213 -34.73 -14.01 -32.43
N ASP A 214 -34.68 -13.46 -33.64
CA ASP A 214 -34.88 -14.24 -34.86
C ASP A 214 -33.63 -15.04 -35.24
N GLN A 215 -33.78 -15.94 -36.22
CA GLN A 215 -32.68 -16.81 -36.66
C GLN A 215 -31.48 -16.02 -37.17
N GLN A 216 -31.71 -14.88 -37.83
CA GLN A 216 -30.65 -14.05 -38.36
C GLN A 216 -29.85 -13.41 -37.22
N SER A 217 -30.53 -12.82 -36.23
CA SER A 217 -29.91 -12.20 -35.05
C SER A 217 -29.12 -13.22 -34.22
N LEU A 218 -29.59 -14.47 -34.13
CA LEU A 218 -28.83 -15.57 -33.48
C LEU A 218 -27.53 -15.89 -34.22
N GLU A 219 -27.56 -15.98 -35.55
CA GLU A 219 -26.36 -16.20 -36.36
C GLU A 219 -25.42 -14.99 -36.31
N ASP A 220 -25.95 -13.77 -36.28
CA ASP A 220 -25.18 -12.53 -36.16
C ASP A 220 -24.47 -12.47 -34.80
N LEU A 221 -25.18 -12.82 -33.72
CA LEU A 221 -24.61 -12.93 -32.38
C LEU A 221 -23.52 -13.99 -32.30
N LYS A 222 -23.73 -15.16 -32.92
CA LYS A 222 -22.71 -16.20 -33.05
C LYS A 222 -21.46 -15.67 -33.74
N ARG A 223 -21.60 -14.93 -34.86
CA ARG A 223 -20.45 -14.29 -35.53
C ARG A 223 -19.76 -13.26 -34.63
N GLY A 224 -20.52 -12.46 -33.89
CA GLY A 224 -19.99 -11.52 -32.90
C GLY A 224 -19.15 -12.21 -31.82
N VAL A 225 -19.64 -13.33 -31.26
CA VAL A 225 -18.89 -14.13 -30.27
C VAL A 225 -17.60 -14.68 -30.87
N ILE A 226 -17.63 -15.22 -32.09
CA ILE A 226 -16.44 -15.76 -32.77
C ILE A 226 -15.40 -14.67 -33.02
N GLU A 227 -15.83 -13.52 -33.55
CA GLU A 227 -14.94 -12.39 -33.83
C GLU A 227 -14.32 -11.84 -32.54
N PHE A 228 -15.11 -11.66 -31.49
CA PHE A 228 -14.58 -11.23 -30.19
C PHE A 228 -13.60 -12.25 -29.61
N SER A 229 -13.91 -13.55 -29.69
CA SER A 229 -13.01 -14.62 -29.24
C SER A 229 -11.69 -14.63 -30.00
N LYS A 230 -11.72 -14.37 -31.31
CA LYS A 230 -10.52 -14.22 -32.14
C LYS A 230 -9.69 -13.02 -31.69
N ARG A 231 -10.30 -11.86 -31.42
CA ARG A 231 -9.60 -10.68 -30.89
C ARG A 231 -8.94 -10.96 -29.55
N LEU A 232 -9.58 -11.73 -28.66
CA LEU A 232 -8.99 -12.18 -27.40
C LEU A 232 -7.76 -13.08 -27.62
N GLN A 233 -7.83 -14.00 -28.59
CA GLN A 233 -6.71 -14.89 -28.93
C GLN A 233 -5.51 -14.14 -29.53
N GLU A 234 -5.76 -13.06 -30.26
CA GLU A 234 -4.71 -12.18 -30.80
C GLU A 234 -3.97 -11.39 -29.71
N GLY A 235 -4.51 -11.34 -28.50
CA GLY A 235 -3.87 -10.71 -27.34
C GLY A 235 -4.09 -9.20 -27.24
N VAL A 236 -3.37 -8.58 -26.31
CA VAL A 236 -3.42 -7.14 -26.06
C VAL A 236 -2.82 -6.37 -27.25
N ARG A 237 -3.52 -5.38 -27.77
CA ARG A 237 -3.05 -4.48 -28.84
C ARG A 237 -3.57 -3.07 -28.61
N ASP A 238 -2.67 -2.10 -28.55
CA ASP A 238 -3.00 -0.69 -28.27
C ASP A 238 -3.94 -0.52 -27.06
N PRO A 239 -3.57 -1.07 -25.89
CA PRO A 239 -4.41 -1.02 -24.69
C PRO A 239 -4.63 0.43 -24.29
N ARG A 240 -5.86 0.74 -23.88
CA ARG A 240 -6.29 2.14 -23.74
C ARG A 240 -7.27 2.36 -22.60
N ILE A 241 -7.24 3.59 -22.09
CA ILE A 241 -8.29 4.13 -21.23
C ILE A 241 -9.29 4.87 -22.11
N VAL A 242 -10.57 4.59 -21.90
CA VAL A 242 -11.69 5.25 -22.55
C VAL A 242 -12.26 6.30 -21.60
N PHE A 243 -12.55 7.48 -22.14
CA PHE A 243 -13.10 8.61 -21.42
C PHE A 243 -14.50 8.96 -21.93
N GLU A 244 -15.29 9.55 -21.04
CA GLU A 244 -16.57 10.17 -21.35
C GLU A 244 -16.47 11.67 -21.08
N GLN A 245 -17.05 12.47 -21.97
CA GLN A 245 -17.14 13.91 -21.80
C GLN A 245 -18.29 14.24 -20.84
N THR A 246 -17.97 14.80 -19.69
CA THR A 246 -18.93 15.27 -18.69
C THR A 246 -18.90 16.80 -18.59
N GLU A 247 -19.83 17.38 -17.83
CA GLU A 247 -19.82 18.82 -17.52
C GLU A 247 -18.57 19.26 -16.74
N GLU A 248 -17.95 18.35 -15.97
CA GLU A 248 -16.76 18.60 -15.15
C GLU A 248 -15.43 18.28 -15.86
N GLY A 249 -15.49 17.75 -17.08
CA GLY A 249 -14.32 17.38 -17.89
C GLY A 249 -14.36 15.93 -18.39
N LEU A 250 -13.18 15.37 -18.72
CA LEU A 250 -13.06 13.98 -19.15
C LEU A 250 -12.99 13.05 -17.94
N GLU A 251 -13.92 12.09 -17.87
CA GLU A 251 -13.97 11.06 -16.83
C GLU A 251 -13.60 9.70 -17.41
N SER A 252 -12.71 8.94 -16.74
CA SER A 252 -12.29 7.62 -17.22
C SER A 252 -13.35 6.55 -16.92
N ILE A 253 -13.94 5.95 -17.95
CA ILE A 253 -15.06 5.01 -17.80
C ILE A 253 -14.64 3.54 -17.90
N ALA A 254 -13.59 3.23 -18.66
CA ALA A 254 -13.10 1.87 -18.85
C ALA A 254 -11.60 1.82 -19.19
N PHE A 255 -10.97 0.68 -18.89
CA PHE A 255 -9.70 0.26 -19.47
C PHE A 255 -9.96 -1.01 -20.29
N ILE A 256 -9.40 -1.06 -21.50
CA ILE A 256 -9.63 -2.15 -22.46
C ILE A 256 -8.31 -2.63 -23.08
N PRO A 257 -8.17 -3.95 -23.33
CA PRO A 257 -6.93 -4.55 -23.85
C PRO A 257 -6.71 -4.29 -25.35
N PHE A 258 -7.77 -3.89 -26.06
CA PHE A 258 -7.78 -3.49 -27.46
C PHE A 258 -9.01 -2.62 -27.73
N GLU A 259 -9.09 -2.02 -28.91
CA GLU A 259 -10.21 -1.17 -29.30
C GLU A 259 -11.54 -1.94 -29.35
N PHE A 260 -12.53 -1.43 -28.62
CA PHE A 260 -13.90 -1.94 -28.64
C PHE A 260 -14.72 -1.03 -29.55
N GLU A 261 -15.50 -1.64 -30.44
CA GLU A 261 -16.34 -0.94 -31.41
C GLU A 261 -17.35 -0.02 -30.71
N MET A 262 -17.91 -0.45 -29.59
CA MET A 262 -18.85 0.34 -28.79
C MET A 262 -18.28 1.67 -28.26
N PHE A 263 -16.95 1.84 -28.27
CA PHE A 263 -16.24 3.04 -27.82
C PHE A 263 -15.51 3.79 -28.94
N ARG A 264 -15.79 3.48 -30.21
CA ARG A 264 -15.07 4.08 -31.36
C ARG A 264 -15.07 5.62 -31.32
N ASP A 265 -16.19 6.22 -30.93
CA ASP A 265 -16.37 7.68 -30.92
C ASP A 265 -15.98 8.32 -29.57
N ASN A 266 -15.60 7.53 -28.57
CA ASN A 266 -15.18 8.04 -27.27
C ASN A 266 -13.72 8.54 -27.32
N PRO A 267 -13.40 9.65 -26.62
CA PRO A 267 -12.01 10.02 -26.38
C PRO A 267 -11.26 8.87 -25.69
N SER A 268 -10.06 8.54 -26.16
CA SER A 268 -9.26 7.47 -25.57
C SER A 268 -7.77 7.81 -25.57
N ARG A 269 -7.02 7.15 -24.67
CA ARG A 269 -5.57 7.28 -24.55
C ARG A 269 -4.93 5.89 -24.53
N THR A 270 -3.99 5.66 -25.44
CA THR A 270 -3.24 4.40 -25.56
C THR A 270 -2.00 4.38 -24.66
N PHE A 271 -1.56 3.17 -24.32
CA PHE A 271 -0.39 2.91 -23.48
C PHE A 271 0.45 1.75 -24.05
N GLU A 272 1.68 1.65 -23.57
CA GLU A 272 2.66 0.65 -24.03
C GLU A 272 2.42 -0.78 -23.53
N SER A 273 1.66 -0.95 -22.44
CA SER A 273 1.29 -2.27 -21.91
C SER A 273 -0.06 -2.22 -21.19
N PHE A 274 -0.71 -3.38 -21.03
CA PHE A 274 -1.99 -3.42 -20.34
C PHE A 274 -1.83 -3.21 -18.84
N SER A 275 -0.72 -3.66 -18.24
CA SER A 275 -0.41 -3.27 -16.86
C SER A 275 -0.32 -1.76 -16.72
N ARG A 276 0.30 -1.04 -17.67
CA ARG A 276 0.37 0.42 -17.59
C ARG A 276 -1.01 1.06 -17.69
N THR A 277 -1.85 0.61 -18.62
CA THR A 277 -3.23 1.08 -18.75
C THR A 277 -4.00 0.91 -17.43
N ILE A 278 -3.87 -0.25 -16.79
CA ILE A 278 -4.53 -0.55 -15.51
C ILE A 278 -3.92 0.28 -14.37
N ASP A 279 -2.59 0.42 -14.32
CA ASP A 279 -1.88 1.19 -13.29
C ASP A 279 -2.32 2.67 -13.33
N GLU A 280 -2.48 3.25 -14.53
CA GLU A 280 -2.95 4.62 -14.75
C GLU A 280 -4.45 4.78 -14.49
N TYR A 281 -5.27 3.83 -14.94
CA TYR A 281 -6.72 3.87 -14.72
C TYR A 281 -7.08 3.84 -13.23
N PHE A 282 -6.45 2.92 -12.50
CA PHE A 282 -6.60 2.80 -11.06
C PHE A 282 -5.52 3.57 -10.32
N GLY A 283 -5.05 4.70 -10.86
CA GLY A 283 -3.99 5.54 -10.29
C GLY A 283 -4.42 6.17 -8.95
N VAL A 284 -4.67 5.32 -7.95
CA VAL A 284 -4.96 5.67 -6.56
C VAL A 284 -3.72 6.38 -6.07
N THR A 285 -3.88 7.64 -5.72
CA THR A 285 -2.79 8.44 -5.18
C THR A 285 -2.32 7.85 -3.85
N GLU A 286 -1.01 7.96 -3.53
CA GLU A 286 -0.54 7.61 -2.18
C GLU A 286 -1.35 8.34 -1.10
N ALA A 287 -1.83 9.55 -1.43
CA ALA A 287 -2.74 10.34 -0.60
C ALA A 287 -4.10 9.68 -0.37
N GLU A 288 -4.71 9.03 -1.36
CA GLU A 288 -5.98 8.32 -1.22
C GLU A 288 -5.81 7.03 -0.40
N LEU A 289 -4.71 6.28 -0.59
CA LEU A 289 -4.42 5.10 0.23
C LEU A 289 -4.08 5.46 1.69
N GLU A 290 -3.30 6.53 1.90
CA GLU A 290 -3.01 7.05 3.24
C GLU A 290 -4.28 7.60 3.89
N GLN A 291 -5.12 8.35 3.16
CA GLN A 291 -6.40 8.82 3.68
C GLN A 291 -7.32 7.66 4.03
N GLU A 292 -7.51 6.69 3.14
CA GLU A 292 -8.35 5.53 3.39
C GLU A 292 -7.83 4.73 4.60
N GLU A 293 -6.52 4.45 4.69
CA GLU A 293 -5.95 3.73 5.85
C GLU A 293 -6.08 4.55 7.16
N THR A 294 -5.89 5.87 7.10
CA THR A 294 -6.03 6.76 8.26
C THR A 294 -7.49 6.86 8.70
N GLU A 295 -8.43 6.93 7.76
CA GLU A 295 -9.88 6.93 8.00
C GLU A 295 -10.34 5.59 8.56
N ASP A 296 -9.83 4.48 8.03
CA ASP A 296 -10.19 3.14 8.48
C ASP A 296 -9.67 2.87 9.90
N LEU A 297 -8.43 3.28 10.20
CA LEU A 297 -7.86 3.23 11.55
C LEU A 297 -8.60 4.16 12.52
N ALA A 298 -8.90 5.39 12.11
CA ALA A 298 -9.68 6.34 12.90
C ALA A 298 -11.10 5.83 13.16
N SER A 299 -11.74 5.20 12.16
CA SER A 299 -13.07 4.59 12.25
C SER A 299 -13.07 3.41 13.23
N ARG A 300 -12.06 2.54 13.19
CA ARG A 300 -11.92 1.41 14.12
C ARG A 300 -11.67 1.88 15.57
N GLU A 301 -10.76 2.82 15.76
CA GLU A 301 -10.51 3.38 17.09
C GLU A 301 -11.75 4.13 17.60
N ARG A 302 -12.47 4.87 16.74
CA ARG A 302 -13.74 5.51 17.09
C ARG A 302 -14.78 4.49 17.56
N LYS A 303 -15.03 3.43 16.80
CA LYS A 303 -15.95 2.35 17.20
C LYS A 303 -15.58 1.76 18.55
N ARG A 304 -14.28 1.53 18.80
CA ARG A 304 -13.78 1.06 20.09
C ARG A 304 -14.08 2.04 21.23
N LEU A 305 -13.87 3.34 21.02
CA LEU A 305 -14.17 4.37 22.02
C LEU A 305 -15.69 4.50 22.26
N GLU A 306 -16.52 4.37 21.23
CA GLU A 306 -17.99 4.34 21.36
C GLU A 306 -18.45 3.18 22.25
N THR A 307 -17.95 1.95 22.02
CA THR A 307 -18.24 0.80 22.89
C THR A 307 -17.82 1.00 24.34
N ILE A 308 -16.72 1.74 24.60
CA ILE A 308 -16.28 2.05 25.97
C ILE A 308 -17.25 3.02 26.64
N ILE A 309 -17.71 4.05 25.92
CA ILE A 309 -18.67 5.03 26.44
C ILE A 309 -20.00 4.35 26.79
N GLU A 310 -20.50 3.50 25.90
CA GLU A 310 -21.75 2.76 26.09
C GLU A 310 -21.71 1.93 27.39
N LYS A 311 -20.66 1.13 27.60
CA LYS A 311 -20.47 0.35 28.82
C LYS A 311 -20.39 1.21 30.10
N GLN A 312 -19.75 2.38 30.02
CA GLN A 312 -19.67 3.31 31.16
C GLN A 312 -21.03 3.93 31.47
N GLN A 313 -21.84 4.25 30.45
CA GLN A 313 -23.21 4.75 30.62
C GLN A 313 -24.11 3.71 31.28
N GLU A 314 -24.07 2.45 30.83
CA GLU A 314 -24.80 1.36 31.47
C GLU A 314 -24.38 1.17 32.94
N SER A 315 -23.09 1.30 33.24
CA SER A 315 -22.60 1.24 34.62
C SER A 315 -23.10 2.40 35.48
N ILE A 316 -23.21 3.62 34.92
CA ILE A 316 -23.72 4.80 35.63
C ILE A 316 -25.19 4.58 36.03
N VAL A 317 -26.03 4.14 35.10
CA VAL A 317 -27.46 3.87 35.38
C VAL A 317 -27.62 2.88 36.54
N ASN A 318 -26.81 1.82 36.55
CA ASN A 318 -26.81 0.84 37.63
C ASN A 318 -26.34 1.41 38.98
N LEU A 319 -25.37 2.33 38.97
CA LEU A 319 -24.88 3.00 40.18
C LEU A 319 -25.90 4.03 40.69
N GLU A 320 -26.60 4.74 39.81
CA GLU A 320 -27.64 5.71 40.15
C GLU A 320 -28.79 5.02 40.88
N ARG A 321 -29.28 3.89 40.35
CA ARG A 321 -30.28 3.07 41.04
C ARG A 321 -29.81 2.61 42.42
N LYS A 322 -28.56 2.15 42.56
CA LYS A 322 -27.99 1.73 43.84
C LYS A 322 -27.86 2.87 44.83
N ALA A 323 -27.47 4.06 44.38
CA ALA A 323 -27.35 5.24 45.21
C ALA A 323 -28.72 5.66 45.77
N GLU A 324 -29.72 5.69 44.89
CA GLU A 324 -31.11 6.04 45.25
C GLU A 324 -31.71 5.03 46.24
N GLU A 325 -31.56 3.73 45.96
CA GLU A 325 -32.02 2.68 46.88
C GLU A 325 -31.34 2.76 48.26
N ALA A 326 -30.05 3.05 48.30
CA ALA A 326 -29.31 3.18 49.56
C ALA A 326 -29.72 4.45 50.33
N ARG A 327 -29.91 5.57 49.64
CA ARG A 327 -30.39 6.83 50.22
C ARG A 327 -31.79 6.67 50.82
N ARG A 328 -32.74 6.12 50.05
CA ARG A 328 -34.11 5.84 50.50
C ARG A 328 -34.13 4.94 51.73
N LYS A 329 -33.29 3.91 51.76
CA LYS A 329 -33.15 3.04 52.96
C LYS A 329 -32.62 3.81 54.16
N GLY A 330 -31.63 4.68 53.99
CA GLY A 330 -31.14 5.56 55.05
C GLY A 330 -32.22 6.49 55.60
N GLU A 331 -33.01 7.10 54.71
CA GLU A 331 -34.12 8.00 55.07
C GLU A 331 -35.23 7.26 55.83
N LEU A 332 -35.59 6.04 55.40
CA LEU A 332 -36.57 5.22 56.11
C LEU A 332 -36.09 4.82 57.51
N ILE A 333 -34.80 4.52 57.67
CA ILE A 333 -34.24 4.23 59.00
C ILE A 333 -34.35 5.45 59.91
N TYR A 334 -34.06 6.65 59.40
CA TYR A 334 -34.20 7.90 60.17
C TYR A 334 -35.66 8.24 60.48
N ALA A 335 -36.56 8.10 59.50
CA ALA A 335 -37.99 8.39 59.67
C ALA A 335 -38.65 7.47 60.71
N HIS A 336 -38.17 6.23 60.82
CA HIS A 336 -38.66 5.23 61.77
C HIS A 336 -37.65 4.91 62.89
N PHE A 337 -36.81 5.88 63.26
CA PHE A 337 -35.63 5.68 64.12
C PHE A 337 -35.93 4.92 65.41
N GLN A 338 -36.95 5.35 66.17
CA GLN A 338 -37.30 4.72 67.45
C GLN A 338 -37.69 3.25 67.27
N VAL A 339 -38.54 2.95 66.29
CA VAL A 339 -39.01 1.60 66.01
C VAL A 339 -37.86 0.70 65.57
N VAL A 340 -36.95 1.23 64.74
CA VAL A 340 -35.75 0.50 64.31
C VAL A 340 -34.82 0.22 65.48
N GLN A 341 -34.60 1.21 66.36
CA GLN A 341 -33.77 1.05 67.55
C GLN A 341 -34.35 -0.01 68.51
N ASP A 342 -35.66 0.02 68.73
CA ASP A 342 -36.35 -0.96 69.59
C ASP A 342 -36.22 -2.39 69.03
N VAL A 343 -36.32 -2.58 67.71
CA VAL A 343 -36.09 -3.87 67.05
C VAL A 343 -34.66 -4.35 67.28
N LEU A 344 -33.67 -3.48 67.05
CA LEU A 344 -32.25 -3.80 67.20
C LEU A 344 -31.92 -4.16 68.66
N ASP A 345 -32.38 -3.37 69.62
CA ASP A 345 -32.14 -3.60 71.05
C ASP A 345 -32.81 -4.88 71.53
N THR A 346 -34.02 -5.18 71.06
CA THR A 346 -34.75 -6.41 71.43
C THR A 346 -33.98 -7.65 70.97
N ILE A 347 -33.54 -7.66 69.70
CA ILE A 347 -32.79 -8.79 69.13
C ILE A 347 -31.40 -8.89 69.78
N SER A 348 -30.72 -7.77 69.98
CA SER A 348 -29.39 -7.71 70.59
C SER A 348 -29.41 -8.20 72.05
N LYS A 349 -30.38 -7.75 72.87
CA LYS A 349 -30.58 -8.22 74.25
C LYS A 349 -30.92 -9.71 74.33
N ALA A 350 -31.77 -10.20 73.42
CA ALA A 350 -32.08 -11.63 73.37
C ALA A 350 -30.82 -12.45 73.05
N ARG A 351 -29.98 -11.96 72.13
CA ARG A 351 -28.75 -12.63 71.74
C ARG A 351 -27.68 -12.61 72.85
N SER A 352 -27.51 -11.48 73.55
CA SER A 352 -26.57 -11.37 74.68
C SER A 352 -27.03 -12.14 75.92
N GLY A 353 -28.35 -12.33 76.08
CA GLY A 353 -28.94 -13.20 77.10
C GLY A 353 -28.83 -14.71 76.84
N GLY A 354 -28.10 -15.13 75.81
CA GLY A 354 -27.79 -16.54 75.54
C GLY A 354 -28.74 -17.28 74.60
N LEU A 355 -29.78 -16.63 74.06
CA LEU A 355 -30.71 -17.28 73.13
C LEU A 355 -30.05 -17.58 71.78
N SER A 356 -30.33 -18.78 71.26
CA SER A 356 -29.98 -19.19 69.91
C SER A 356 -30.80 -18.42 68.85
N TRP A 357 -30.29 -18.36 67.63
CA TRP A 357 -30.99 -17.69 66.53
C TRP A 357 -32.36 -18.30 66.22
N ASN A 358 -32.49 -19.62 66.35
CA ASN A 358 -33.75 -20.32 66.13
C ASN A 358 -34.80 -19.90 67.18
N GLU A 359 -34.42 -19.83 68.45
CA GLU A 359 -35.32 -19.38 69.52
C GLU A 359 -35.76 -17.92 69.35
N ILE A 360 -34.88 -17.06 68.85
CA ILE A 360 -35.20 -15.65 68.55
C ILE A 360 -36.20 -15.57 67.39
N ILE A 361 -36.00 -16.36 66.32
CA ILE A 361 -36.92 -16.44 65.18
C ILE A 361 -38.30 -16.93 65.64
N ASP A 362 -38.36 -18.01 66.43
CA ASP A 362 -39.62 -18.57 66.94
C ASP A 362 -40.38 -17.60 67.84
N ARG A 363 -39.67 -16.77 68.62
CA ARG A 363 -40.29 -15.72 69.44
C ARG A 363 -40.86 -14.59 68.59
N ILE A 364 -40.17 -14.20 67.52
CA ILE A 364 -40.66 -13.16 66.59
C ILE A 364 -41.89 -13.65 65.84
N GLU A 365 -41.91 -14.90 65.36
CA GLU A 365 -43.07 -15.47 64.68
C GLU A 365 -44.29 -15.58 65.60
N ARG A 366 -44.11 -16.01 66.86
CA ARG A 366 -45.20 -15.96 67.86
C ARG A 366 -45.70 -14.53 68.09
N GLY A 367 -44.79 -13.58 68.24
CA GLY A 367 -45.14 -12.16 68.39
C GLY A 367 -45.95 -11.62 67.20
N LYS A 368 -45.67 -12.07 65.97
CA LYS A 368 -46.48 -11.74 64.79
C LYS A 368 -47.90 -12.28 64.89
N THR A 369 -48.06 -13.55 65.27
CA THR A 369 -49.38 -14.18 65.43
C THR A 369 -50.20 -13.56 66.56
N GLU A 370 -49.54 -13.03 67.59
CA GLU A 370 -50.17 -12.34 68.73
C GLU A 370 -50.49 -10.85 68.45
N GLY A 371 -50.21 -10.35 67.24
CA GLY A 371 -50.53 -8.98 66.83
C GLY A 371 -49.52 -7.91 67.31
N ASN A 372 -48.29 -8.30 67.68
CA ASN A 372 -47.25 -7.35 68.06
C ASN A 372 -46.81 -6.52 66.84
N LYS A 373 -47.05 -5.20 66.91
CA LYS A 373 -46.76 -4.25 65.83
C LYS A 373 -45.28 -4.18 65.45
N VAL A 374 -44.36 -4.41 66.38
CA VAL A 374 -42.91 -4.37 66.14
C VAL A 374 -42.43 -5.67 65.51
N ALA A 375 -42.94 -6.82 65.97
CA ALA A 375 -42.64 -8.13 65.39
C ALA A 375 -43.17 -8.24 63.94
N ALA A 376 -44.32 -7.62 63.65
CA ALA A 376 -44.91 -7.57 62.31
C ALA A 376 -44.02 -6.86 61.27
N LEU A 377 -43.17 -5.92 61.69
CA LEU A 377 -42.24 -5.21 60.80
C LEU A 377 -41.03 -6.08 60.42
N ILE A 378 -40.71 -7.11 61.21
CA ILE A 378 -39.55 -7.98 60.97
C ILE A 378 -39.93 -9.02 59.92
N LYS A 379 -39.40 -8.89 58.70
CA LYS A 379 -39.65 -9.85 57.62
C LYS A 379 -38.89 -11.15 57.82
N ARG A 380 -37.58 -11.07 58.09
CA ARG A 380 -36.74 -12.23 58.42
C ARG A 380 -35.44 -11.81 59.10
N ILE A 381 -34.78 -12.76 59.75
CA ILE A 381 -33.40 -12.62 60.22
C ILE A 381 -32.48 -13.41 59.28
N VAL A 382 -31.28 -12.89 59.02
CA VAL A 382 -30.19 -13.55 58.31
C VAL A 382 -29.04 -13.81 59.29
N PRO A 383 -29.04 -14.94 60.01
CA PRO A 383 -28.08 -15.23 61.08
C PRO A 383 -26.62 -15.18 60.64
N SER A 384 -26.32 -15.68 59.43
CA SER A 384 -24.95 -15.76 58.89
C SER A 384 -24.29 -14.40 58.68
N ARG A 385 -25.07 -13.32 58.64
CA ARG A 385 -24.59 -11.94 58.47
C ARG A 385 -24.87 -11.05 59.68
N ALA A 386 -25.52 -11.59 60.72
CA ALA A 386 -26.06 -10.81 61.82
C ALA A 386 -26.93 -9.63 61.34
N GLU A 387 -27.78 -9.88 60.32
CA GLU A 387 -28.68 -8.89 59.75
C GLU A 387 -30.14 -9.23 60.02
N VAL A 388 -30.97 -8.23 60.26
CA VAL A 388 -32.44 -8.34 60.27
C VAL A 388 -33.01 -7.54 59.09
N ILE A 389 -33.98 -8.12 58.39
CA ILE A 389 -34.72 -7.45 57.32
C ILE A 389 -36.04 -6.97 57.90
N VAL A 390 -36.22 -5.65 57.90
CA VAL A 390 -37.42 -4.97 58.39
C VAL A 390 -38.12 -4.29 57.22
N THR A 391 -39.43 -4.45 57.12
CA THR A 391 -40.23 -3.79 56.08
C THR A 391 -40.73 -2.45 56.63
N LEU A 392 -40.27 -1.35 56.05
CA LEU A 392 -40.64 0.03 56.39
C LEU A 392 -41.28 0.67 55.17
N ASN A 393 -42.54 1.09 55.25
CA ASN A 393 -43.33 1.65 54.12
C ASN A 393 -43.14 0.82 52.83
N ASP A 394 -43.48 -0.46 52.90
CA ASP A 394 -43.38 -1.45 51.82
C ASP A 394 -41.98 -1.66 51.22
N THR A 395 -40.94 -1.17 51.90
CA THR A 395 -39.53 -1.31 51.48
C THR A 395 -38.77 -2.18 52.47
N ASP A 396 -38.12 -3.22 51.97
CA ASP A 396 -37.26 -4.08 52.79
C ASP A 396 -35.91 -3.40 53.06
N VAL A 397 -35.67 -3.10 54.33
CA VAL A 397 -34.44 -2.50 54.84
C VAL A 397 -33.64 -3.56 55.59
N ARG A 398 -32.35 -3.68 55.30
CA ARG A 398 -31.44 -4.59 56.01
C ARG A 398 -30.71 -3.81 57.10
N LEU A 399 -30.74 -4.32 58.31
CA LEU A 399 -30.13 -3.70 59.48
C LEU A 399 -29.15 -4.68 60.10
N ASP A 400 -27.93 -4.24 60.35
CA ASP A 400 -26.92 -4.99 61.09
C ASP A 400 -27.23 -4.86 62.59
N ILE A 401 -27.49 -5.99 63.26
CA ILE A 401 -27.92 -6.01 64.66
C ILE A 401 -26.80 -5.62 65.64
N ARG A 402 -25.56 -5.50 65.15
CA ARG A 402 -24.40 -5.05 65.95
C ARG A 402 -24.24 -3.53 65.95
N LEU A 403 -25.02 -2.84 65.14
CA LEU A 403 -24.97 -1.40 64.94
C LEU A 403 -26.23 -0.74 65.49
N SER A 404 -26.12 0.52 65.92
CA SER A 404 -27.29 1.32 66.28
C SER A 404 -28.15 1.64 65.05
N ALA A 405 -29.36 2.15 65.26
CA ALA A 405 -30.18 2.67 64.16
C ALA A 405 -29.44 3.80 63.40
N GLN A 406 -28.73 4.67 64.13
CA GLN A 406 -27.95 5.76 63.57
C GLN A 406 -26.79 5.26 62.70
N ASP A 407 -26.07 4.23 63.15
CA ASP A 407 -24.94 3.66 62.41
C ASP A 407 -25.40 2.89 61.16
N ASN A 408 -26.55 2.20 61.25
CA ASN A 408 -27.19 1.56 60.10
C ASN A 408 -27.61 2.59 59.04
N ALA A 409 -28.23 3.70 59.46
CA ALA A 409 -28.57 4.79 58.55
C ALA A 409 -27.31 5.43 57.94
N SER A 410 -26.29 5.70 58.76
CA SER A 410 -25.01 6.25 58.32
C SER A 410 -24.33 5.35 57.28
N ARG A 411 -24.35 4.03 57.49
CA ARG A 411 -23.83 3.04 56.53
C ARG A 411 -24.60 3.05 55.20
N ALA A 412 -25.92 3.24 55.24
CA ALA A 412 -26.74 3.37 54.04
C ALA A 412 -26.39 4.65 53.25
N TYR A 413 -26.25 5.79 53.95
CA TYR A 413 -25.81 7.05 53.33
C TYR A 413 -24.37 6.99 52.81
N GLU A 414 -23.45 6.33 53.52
CA GLU A 414 -22.10 6.10 53.02
C GLU A 414 -22.10 5.25 51.75
N THR A 415 -22.97 4.25 51.67
CA THR A 415 -23.11 3.40 50.48
C THR A 415 -23.61 4.23 49.29
N ALA A 416 -24.60 5.10 49.51
CA ALA A 416 -25.06 6.05 48.50
C ALA A 416 -23.93 6.99 48.05
N LYS A 417 -23.24 7.63 48.99
CA LYS A 417 -22.12 8.56 48.72
C LYS A 417 -20.95 7.88 47.99
N LYS A 418 -20.66 6.61 48.31
CA LYS A 418 -19.66 5.80 47.60
C LYS A 418 -20.09 5.50 46.15
N ALA A 419 -21.36 5.23 45.92
CA ALA A 419 -21.89 5.05 44.55
C ALA A 419 -21.84 6.36 43.75
N GLU A 420 -22.19 7.48 44.37
CA GLU A 420 -22.13 8.82 43.75
C GLU A 420 -20.73 9.25 43.35
N ARG A 421 -19.74 9.03 44.22
CA ARG A 421 -18.32 9.27 43.88
C ARG A 421 -17.86 8.44 42.68
N LYS A 422 -18.37 7.20 42.54
CA LYS A 422 -18.08 6.35 41.39
C LYS A 422 -18.75 6.86 40.11
N ILE A 423 -19.98 7.38 40.21
CA ILE A 423 -20.68 8.03 39.09
C ILE A 423 -19.90 9.25 38.62
N GLU A 424 -19.44 10.10 39.53
CA GLU A 424 -18.63 11.28 39.18
C GLU A 424 -17.33 10.88 38.45
N GLY A 425 -16.64 9.86 38.95
CA GLY A 425 -15.45 9.31 38.30
C GLY A 425 -15.72 8.77 36.89
N ALA A 426 -16.81 8.01 36.72
CA ALA A 426 -17.22 7.48 35.42
C ALA A 426 -17.60 8.59 34.43
N ARG A 427 -18.32 9.64 34.88
CA ARG A 427 -18.66 10.81 34.06
C ARG A 427 -17.41 11.53 33.55
N LYS A 428 -16.42 11.76 34.42
CA LYS A 428 -15.12 12.35 34.03
C LYS A 428 -14.36 11.47 33.02
N GLN A 429 -14.44 10.15 33.13
CA GLN A 429 -13.83 9.24 32.14
C GLN A 429 -14.53 9.31 30.78
N ILE A 430 -15.87 9.37 30.76
CA ILE A 430 -16.65 9.54 29.52
C ILE A 430 -16.26 10.85 28.84
N GLU A 431 -16.15 11.95 29.59
CA GLU A 431 -15.76 13.26 29.05
C GLU A 431 -14.38 13.22 28.39
N ARG A 432 -13.35 12.69 29.08
CA ARG A 432 -12.01 12.49 28.51
C ARG A 432 -12.02 11.63 27.24
N THR A 433 -12.89 10.61 27.21
CA THR A 433 -13.03 9.70 26.06
C THR A 433 -13.68 10.43 24.87
N ARG A 434 -14.69 11.28 25.13
CA ARG A 434 -15.32 12.14 24.10
C ARG A 434 -14.35 13.17 23.54
N GLU A 435 -13.52 13.80 24.37
CA GLU A 435 -12.49 14.72 23.90
C GLU A 435 -11.47 14.03 22.98
N ARG A 436 -11.04 12.81 23.34
CA ARG A 436 -10.15 12.00 22.50
C ARG A 436 -10.80 11.66 21.15
N MET A 437 -12.11 11.36 21.16
CA MET A 437 -12.89 11.11 19.94
C MET A 437 -13.02 12.35 19.06
N LYS A 438 -13.22 13.54 19.65
CA LYS A 438 -13.27 14.81 18.91
C LYS A 438 -11.92 15.15 18.27
N LYS A 439 -10.81 14.88 18.96
CA LYS A 439 -9.45 15.06 18.41
C LYS A 439 -9.17 14.16 17.21
N LEU A 440 -9.77 12.96 17.14
CA LEU A 440 -9.65 12.06 15.99
C LEU A 440 -10.36 12.60 14.73
N GLN A 441 -11.40 13.44 14.86
CA GLN A 441 -12.12 14.05 13.73
C GLN A 441 -11.36 15.19 13.04
N VAL A 442 -10.48 15.90 13.76
CA VAL A 442 -9.82 17.12 13.25
C VAL A 442 -8.55 16.80 12.44
N VAL A 443 -8.11 15.54 12.44
CA VAL A 443 -6.82 15.12 11.83
C VAL A 443 -6.98 14.67 10.37
N ALA A 444 -8.16 14.83 9.74
CA ALA A 444 -8.29 14.58 8.30
C ALA A 444 -7.42 15.61 7.53
N PRO A 445 -6.28 15.23 6.94
CA PRO A 445 -5.41 16.19 6.30
C PRO A 445 -6.04 16.59 4.96
N SER A 446 -6.16 17.90 4.70
CA SER A 446 -6.37 18.41 3.34
C SER A 446 -5.03 18.34 2.59
N THR A 447 -4.55 17.14 2.31
CA THR A 447 -3.44 16.95 1.38
C THR A 447 -4.04 16.82 0.00
N ARG A 448 -3.72 17.78 -0.88
CA ARG A 448 -3.96 17.64 -2.33
C ARG A 448 -3.50 16.24 -2.77
N PRO A 449 -4.26 15.53 -3.61
CA PRO A 449 -3.89 14.20 -4.09
C PRO A 449 -2.50 14.27 -4.73
N ARG A 450 -1.50 13.65 -4.09
CA ARG A 450 -0.15 13.56 -4.63
C ARG A 450 -0.11 12.39 -5.60
N ARG A 451 0.13 12.67 -6.88
CA ARG A 451 0.33 11.60 -7.88
C ARG A 451 1.46 10.68 -7.40
N PRO A 452 1.28 9.35 -7.46
CA PRO A 452 2.30 8.43 -7.00
C PRO A 452 3.56 8.52 -7.88
N THR A 453 4.73 8.43 -7.27
CA THR A 453 6.02 8.61 -7.97
C THR A 453 6.39 7.35 -8.76
N LYS A 454 6.57 7.47 -10.08
CA LYS A 454 6.92 6.33 -10.96
C LYS A 454 8.40 5.93 -10.80
N VAL A 455 8.65 4.62 -10.81
CA VAL A 455 9.99 4.03 -10.76
C VAL A 455 10.57 3.98 -12.16
N ARG A 456 11.36 4.99 -12.49
CA ARG A 456 12.14 5.01 -13.73
C ARG A 456 13.10 3.83 -13.82
N LYS A 457 13.03 3.09 -14.92
CA LYS A 457 14.05 2.10 -15.30
C LYS A 457 15.34 2.85 -15.66
N ARG A 458 16.37 2.69 -14.82
CA ARG A 458 17.69 3.31 -15.06
C ARG A 458 18.30 2.74 -16.33
N LYS A 459 18.83 3.61 -17.19
CA LYS A 459 19.60 3.19 -18.36
C LYS A 459 20.91 2.54 -17.92
N TRP A 460 21.42 1.61 -18.72
CA TRP A 460 22.61 0.80 -18.38
C TRP A 460 23.84 1.63 -18.01
N TYR A 461 23.95 2.85 -18.57
CA TYR A 461 25.06 3.76 -18.36
C TYR A 461 24.96 4.56 -17.07
N GLU A 462 23.80 4.63 -16.42
CA GLU A 462 23.59 5.42 -15.20
C GLU A 462 24.30 4.84 -13.96
N LYS A 463 24.85 3.63 -14.09
CA LYS A 463 25.81 3.07 -13.13
C LYS A 463 27.17 3.79 -13.16
N PHE A 464 27.50 4.48 -14.25
CA PHE A 464 28.67 5.34 -14.40
C PHE A 464 28.31 6.80 -14.06
N ARG A 465 29.30 7.69 -14.07
CA ARG A 465 29.06 9.12 -14.25
C ARG A 465 28.79 9.35 -15.72
N TRP A 466 27.88 10.26 -16.05
CA TRP A 466 27.52 10.49 -17.43
C TRP A 466 26.95 11.88 -17.64
N PHE A 467 27.07 12.37 -18.86
CA PHE A 467 26.31 13.49 -19.38
C PHE A 467 26.15 13.33 -20.90
N ILE A 468 25.28 14.13 -21.51
CA ILE A 468 25.16 14.25 -22.96
C ILE A 468 25.86 15.56 -23.34
N SER A 469 26.78 15.53 -24.30
CA SER A 469 27.47 16.73 -24.78
C SER A 469 26.51 17.72 -25.44
N SER A 470 26.93 18.96 -25.64
CA SER A 470 26.13 19.94 -26.39
C SER A 470 25.82 19.47 -27.83
N GLU A 471 26.66 18.61 -28.42
CA GLU A 471 26.47 18.01 -29.74
C GLU A 471 25.74 16.65 -29.69
N GLY A 472 25.20 16.24 -28.54
CA GLY A 472 24.36 15.04 -28.41
C GLY A 472 25.09 13.73 -28.16
N PHE A 473 26.41 13.75 -27.94
CA PHE A 473 27.18 12.53 -27.68
C PHE A 473 27.09 12.10 -26.21
N LEU A 474 26.91 10.80 -25.97
CA LEU A 474 26.95 10.25 -24.62
C LEU A 474 28.40 10.17 -24.14
N VAL A 475 28.70 10.86 -23.05
CA VAL A 475 30.02 10.83 -22.39
C VAL A 475 29.89 10.13 -21.04
N LEU A 476 30.77 9.17 -20.78
CA LEU A 476 30.77 8.31 -19.61
C LEU A 476 32.06 8.44 -18.82
N GLY A 477 32.00 8.36 -17.49
CA GLY A 477 33.16 8.31 -16.62
C GLY A 477 33.00 7.29 -15.51
N GLY A 478 34.01 6.47 -15.21
CA GLY A 478 33.92 5.55 -14.08
C GLY A 478 33.78 6.29 -12.74
N ARG A 479 33.16 5.62 -11.77
CA ARG A 479 32.92 6.15 -10.42
C ARG A 479 34.08 5.88 -9.47
N ASP A 480 34.71 4.73 -9.66
CA ASP A 480 35.77 4.12 -8.89
C ASP A 480 36.64 3.23 -9.81
N ALA A 481 37.68 2.60 -9.27
CA ALA A 481 38.60 1.76 -10.05
C ALA A 481 37.89 0.58 -10.74
N LYS A 482 36.90 -0.04 -10.07
CA LYS A 482 36.16 -1.20 -10.62
C LYS A 482 35.26 -0.81 -11.79
N THR A 483 34.57 0.31 -11.67
CA THR A 483 33.72 0.86 -12.73
C THR A 483 34.54 1.46 -13.87
N ASN A 484 35.70 2.05 -13.60
CA ASN A 484 36.68 2.43 -14.63
C ASN A 484 37.07 1.21 -15.48
N GLU A 485 37.51 0.12 -14.84
CA GLU A 485 37.90 -1.11 -15.53
C GLU A 485 36.71 -1.72 -16.32
N GLN A 486 35.51 -1.72 -15.74
CA GLN A 486 34.31 -2.19 -16.42
C GLN A 486 33.98 -1.35 -17.67
N LEU A 487 34.08 -0.02 -17.57
CA LEU A 487 33.82 0.90 -18.68
C LEU A 487 34.82 0.67 -19.81
N ALA A 488 36.10 0.63 -19.46
CA ALA A 488 37.20 0.37 -20.38
C ALA A 488 37.09 -1.00 -21.08
N LYS A 489 36.95 -2.11 -20.32
CA LYS A 489 37.02 -3.46 -20.90
C LYS A 489 35.74 -3.90 -21.61
N LYS A 490 34.56 -3.42 -21.17
CA LYS A 490 33.27 -3.92 -21.68
C LYS A 490 32.52 -2.92 -22.57
N HIS A 491 32.87 -1.64 -22.51
CA HIS A 491 32.05 -0.60 -23.12
C HIS A 491 32.84 0.38 -24.01
N LEU A 492 34.17 0.27 -24.09
CA LEU A 492 35.00 0.96 -25.08
C LEU A 492 35.02 0.16 -26.39
N ARG A 493 34.46 0.74 -27.46
CA ARG A 493 34.41 0.21 -28.82
C ARG A 493 35.49 0.87 -29.68
N PRO A 494 35.90 0.28 -30.82
CA PRO A 494 36.95 0.85 -31.68
C PRO A 494 36.74 2.30 -32.13
N ASN A 495 35.48 2.71 -32.36
CA ASN A 495 35.18 4.08 -32.83
C ASN A 495 35.07 5.12 -31.69
N ASP A 496 35.00 4.68 -30.43
CA ASP A 496 34.86 5.60 -29.30
C ASP A 496 36.14 6.42 -29.08
N ILE A 497 36.09 7.42 -28.20
CA ILE A 497 37.28 8.18 -27.79
C ILE A 497 37.51 8.01 -26.30
N PHE A 498 38.76 7.71 -25.92
CA PHE A 498 39.17 7.58 -24.53
C PHE A 498 39.87 8.87 -24.05
N LEU A 499 39.47 9.36 -22.88
CA LEU A 499 40.00 10.56 -22.23
C LEU A 499 40.41 10.29 -20.79
N HIS A 500 41.44 11.01 -20.34
CA HIS A 500 41.88 10.99 -18.96
C HIS A 500 42.49 12.36 -18.59
N ALA A 501 42.32 12.81 -17.35
CA ALA A 501 43.02 13.99 -16.88
C ALA A 501 44.51 13.69 -16.69
N ALA A 502 45.39 14.68 -16.83
CA ALA A 502 46.81 14.51 -16.50
C ALA A 502 47.05 14.31 -14.98
N LEU A 503 46.01 14.48 -14.16
CA LEU A 503 46.05 14.41 -12.70
C LEU A 503 45.59 13.04 -12.19
N HIS A 504 46.05 12.68 -10.99
CA HIS A 504 45.67 11.44 -10.32
C HIS A 504 44.19 11.44 -9.91
N GLY A 505 43.62 10.23 -9.86
CA GLY A 505 42.23 10.02 -9.40
C GLY A 505 41.18 10.43 -10.43
N ALA A 506 41.57 10.78 -11.66
CA ALA A 506 40.63 11.04 -12.73
C ALA A 506 39.87 9.77 -13.15
N PRO A 507 38.61 9.91 -13.59
CA PRO A 507 37.88 8.79 -14.17
C PRO A 507 38.47 8.41 -15.53
N TYR A 508 38.27 7.15 -15.92
CA TYR A 508 38.35 6.78 -17.33
C TYR A 508 37.12 7.37 -18.00
N THR A 509 37.34 8.34 -18.88
CA THR A 509 36.26 9.03 -19.59
C THR A 509 36.18 8.50 -21.01
N VAL A 510 34.97 8.19 -21.48
CA VAL A 510 34.73 7.63 -22.81
C VAL A 510 33.62 8.41 -23.50
N ILE A 511 33.89 8.90 -24.71
CA ILE A 511 32.87 9.44 -25.60
C ILE A 511 32.36 8.29 -26.47
N LYS A 512 31.05 8.05 -26.43
CA LYS A 512 30.40 7.03 -27.26
C LYS A 512 30.13 7.60 -28.65
N VAL A 513 30.78 7.03 -29.66
CA VAL A 513 30.72 7.52 -31.05
C VAL A 513 29.96 6.50 -31.91
N PRO A 514 28.69 6.78 -32.29
CA PRO A 514 27.91 5.85 -33.09
C PRO A 514 28.37 5.82 -34.55
N ASP A 515 28.44 6.99 -35.20
CA ASP A 515 28.68 7.11 -36.64
C ASP A 515 29.82 8.10 -36.94
N GLN A 516 29.58 9.40 -36.71
CA GLN A 516 30.53 10.48 -37.04
C GLN A 516 31.36 10.90 -35.82
N PRO A 517 32.63 11.29 -36.01
CA PRO A 517 33.46 11.76 -34.92
C PRO A 517 32.89 13.04 -34.28
N PRO A 518 33.07 13.22 -32.96
CA PRO A 518 32.62 14.42 -32.27
C PRO A 518 33.42 15.67 -32.69
N GLY A 519 32.81 16.85 -32.57
CA GLY A 519 33.49 18.12 -32.78
C GLY A 519 34.44 18.47 -31.63
N GLU A 520 35.20 19.56 -31.80
CA GLU A 520 36.10 20.07 -30.75
C GLU A 520 35.37 20.41 -29.46
N GLN A 521 34.10 20.82 -29.55
CA GLN A 521 33.29 21.19 -28.40
C GLN A 521 33.04 19.97 -27.50
N THR A 522 32.58 18.84 -28.05
CA THR A 522 32.41 17.60 -27.28
C THR A 522 33.73 17.09 -26.69
N LEU A 523 34.86 17.23 -27.41
CA LEU A 523 36.18 16.86 -26.86
C LEU A 523 36.58 17.73 -25.66
N ARG A 524 36.37 19.05 -25.74
CA ARG A 524 36.61 19.98 -24.63
C ARG A 524 35.70 19.70 -23.44
N GLU A 525 34.43 19.41 -23.70
CA GLU A 525 33.45 19.04 -22.66
C GLU A 525 33.84 17.74 -21.97
N ALA A 526 34.21 16.70 -22.72
CA ALA A 526 34.65 15.44 -22.15
C ALA A 526 35.97 15.59 -21.36
N ALA A 527 36.89 16.43 -21.83
CA ALA A 527 38.09 16.80 -21.09
C ALA A 527 37.76 17.50 -19.78
N GLN A 528 36.85 18.48 -19.80
CA GLN A 528 36.38 19.19 -18.62
C GLN A 528 35.77 18.24 -17.61
N PHE A 529 34.92 17.33 -18.07
CA PHE A 529 34.37 16.27 -17.24
C PHE A 529 35.45 15.40 -16.59
N ALA A 530 36.47 14.97 -17.34
CA ALA A 530 37.57 14.18 -16.79
C ALA A 530 38.35 14.93 -15.69
N VAL A 531 38.59 16.24 -15.86
CA VAL A 531 39.28 17.06 -14.86
C VAL A 531 38.40 17.31 -13.62
N ILE A 532 37.12 17.65 -13.79
CA ILE A 532 36.16 17.90 -12.69
C ILE A 532 36.09 16.71 -11.72
N PHE A 533 36.06 15.49 -12.25
CA PHE A 533 35.92 14.29 -11.43
C PHE A 533 37.27 13.70 -10.97
N SER A 534 38.38 14.42 -11.17
CA SER A 534 39.70 14.07 -10.64
C SER A 534 39.95 14.66 -9.25
N ARG A 535 41.15 14.46 -8.70
CA ARG A 535 41.56 15.13 -7.44
C ARG A 535 41.59 16.66 -7.54
N ALA A 536 41.68 17.22 -8.74
CA ALA A 536 41.74 18.66 -8.96
C ALA A 536 40.58 19.42 -8.29
N TRP A 537 39.39 18.82 -8.24
CA TRP A 537 38.23 19.39 -7.55
C TRP A 537 38.42 19.47 -6.03
N GLN A 538 38.98 18.41 -5.42
CA GLN A 538 39.22 18.36 -3.98
C GLN A 538 40.36 19.29 -3.56
N ASP A 539 41.36 19.41 -4.43
CA ASP A 539 42.53 20.28 -4.22
C ASP A 539 42.22 21.76 -4.53
N GLY A 540 41.00 22.05 -5.01
CA GLY A 540 40.53 23.42 -5.25
C GLY A 540 41.18 24.11 -6.45
N PHE A 541 41.65 23.35 -7.43
CA PHE A 541 42.22 23.91 -8.67
C PHE A 541 41.13 24.56 -9.52
N THR A 542 41.52 25.60 -10.26
CA THR A 542 40.61 26.33 -11.16
C THR A 542 40.68 25.82 -12.60
N THR A 543 41.82 25.26 -13.01
CA THR A 543 42.04 24.66 -14.32
C THR A 543 42.86 23.37 -14.21
N GLY A 544 42.74 22.51 -15.21
CA GLY A 544 43.57 21.32 -15.34
C GLY A 544 43.73 20.87 -16.79
N ASP A 545 44.67 19.96 -17.02
CA ASP A 545 44.95 19.43 -18.34
C ASP A 545 44.36 18.02 -18.48
N ALA A 546 43.85 17.71 -19.66
CA ALA A 546 43.44 16.37 -20.03
C ALA A 546 44.06 15.97 -21.37
N TYR A 547 44.00 14.69 -21.69
CA TYR A 547 44.35 14.20 -23.00
C TYR A 547 43.34 13.17 -23.49
N TRP A 548 43.26 13.03 -24.81
CA TRP A 548 42.47 11.99 -25.45
C TRP A 548 43.33 11.14 -26.40
N VAL A 549 42.92 9.89 -26.58
CA VAL A 549 43.53 8.90 -27.47
C VAL A 549 42.47 8.00 -28.08
N ASN A 550 42.82 7.34 -29.18
CA ASN A 550 41.97 6.31 -29.78
C ASN A 550 42.00 5.02 -28.95
N PRO A 551 40.95 4.18 -29.03
CA PRO A 551 40.86 2.94 -28.25
C PRO A 551 42.01 1.97 -28.49
N GLU A 552 42.59 1.90 -29.69
CA GLU A 552 43.71 1.00 -29.97
C GLU A 552 45.00 1.37 -29.20
N GLN A 553 45.08 2.62 -28.75
CA GLN A 553 46.21 3.13 -27.96
C GLN A 553 46.11 2.75 -26.47
N VAL A 554 44.99 2.18 -26.04
CA VAL A 554 44.68 1.91 -24.63
C VAL A 554 44.91 0.43 -24.33
N SER A 555 45.87 0.12 -23.46
CA SER A 555 46.17 -1.25 -23.05
C SER A 555 46.07 -1.47 -21.54
N PHE A 556 45.44 -2.57 -21.17
CA PHE A 556 45.28 -3.01 -19.78
C PHE A 556 46.30 -4.09 -19.37
N SER A 557 47.25 -4.39 -20.26
CA SER A 557 48.34 -5.33 -19.99
C SER A 557 49.63 -4.56 -19.76
N PRO A 558 50.43 -4.94 -18.73
CA PRO A 558 51.75 -4.36 -18.56
C PRO A 558 52.65 -4.68 -19.77
N PRO A 559 53.66 -3.84 -20.05
CA PRO A 559 54.80 -4.24 -20.88
C PRO A 559 55.47 -5.50 -20.33
N SER A 560 56.16 -6.25 -21.19
CA SER A 560 56.84 -7.48 -20.78
C SER A 560 57.84 -7.21 -19.64
N GLY A 561 57.61 -7.81 -18.47
CA GLY A 561 58.47 -7.70 -17.30
C GLY A 561 58.08 -6.65 -16.25
N GLU A 562 57.01 -5.88 -16.48
CA GLU A 562 56.53 -4.86 -15.52
C GLU A 562 55.23 -5.27 -14.81
N TYR A 563 54.95 -4.64 -13.67
CA TYR A 563 53.69 -4.79 -12.94
C TYR A 563 52.80 -3.56 -13.17
N LEU A 564 51.57 -3.78 -13.64
CA LEU A 564 50.56 -2.75 -13.76
C LEU A 564 49.60 -2.84 -12.56
N PRO A 565 49.51 -1.79 -11.70
CA PRO A 565 48.57 -1.78 -10.60
C PRO A 565 47.12 -1.94 -11.07
N SER A 566 46.28 -2.55 -10.24
CA SER A 566 44.85 -2.71 -10.52
C SER A 566 44.20 -1.34 -10.75
N GLY A 567 43.62 -1.12 -11.94
CA GLY A 567 43.01 0.15 -12.34
C GLY A 567 43.97 1.18 -12.95
N ALA A 568 45.22 0.80 -13.26
CA ALA A 568 46.10 1.56 -14.15
C ALA A 568 45.94 1.10 -15.61
N VAL A 569 46.25 2.00 -16.55
CA VAL A 569 46.16 1.74 -17.99
C VAL A 569 47.39 2.29 -18.68
N MET A 570 47.93 1.52 -19.63
CA MET A 570 49.04 1.95 -20.47
C MET A 570 48.49 2.62 -21.72
N ILE A 571 49.05 3.79 -22.05
CA ILE A 571 48.68 4.54 -23.24
C ILE A 571 49.89 4.55 -24.18
N TYR A 572 49.71 4.00 -25.38
CA TYR A 572 50.75 3.91 -26.40
C TYR A 572 50.56 4.99 -27.48
N GLY A 573 51.65 5.45 -28.07
CA GLY A 573 51.63 6.49 -29.11
C GLY A 573 51.38 7.90 -28.58
N THR A 574 50.99 8.79 -29.48
CA THR A 574 50.85 10.23 -29.20
C THR A 574 49.55 10.52 -28.45
N LYS A 575 49.65 11.35 -27.40
CA LYS A 575 48.50 11.86 -26.64
C LYS A 575 48.08 13.23 -27.18
N ASN A 576 46.78 13.43 -27.39
CA ASN A 576 46.24 14.71 -27.82
C ASN A 576 45.82 15.53 -26.59
N TYR A 577 46.63 16.52 -26.21
CA TYR A 577 46.41 17.32 -25.00
C TYR A 577 45.42 18.46 -25.21
N ILE A 578 44.51 18.60 -24.25
CA ILE A 578 43.61 19.74 -24.09
C ILE A 578 44.00 20.42 -22.77
N ARG A 579 44.56 21.62 -22.85
CA ARG A 579 45.16 22.33 -21.73
C ARG A 579 44.26 23.42 -21.17
N GLY A 580 44.45 23.75 -19.90
CA GLY A 580 43.78 24.89 -19.26
C GLY A 580 42.27 24.72 -19.18
N VAL A 581 41.80 23.49 -19.00
CA VAL A 581 40.37 23.16 -18.97
C VAL A 581 39.79 23.61 -17.62
N PRO A 582 38.71 24.41 -17.60
CA PRO A 582 38.15 24.94 -16.37
C PRO A 582 37.55 23.85 -15.47
N ILE A 583 37.67 24.04 -14.16
CA ILE A 583 37.17 23.13 -13.12
C ILE A 583 35.94 23.75 -12.46
N ASP A 584 34.86 23.73 -13.21
CA ASP A 584 33.53 24.10 -12.76
C ASP A 584 32.51 23.15 -13.40
N LEU A 585 31.46 22.87 -12.65
CA LEU A 585 30.44 21.89 -12.98
C LEU A 585 29.12 22.62 -13.13
N ALA A 586 28.22 22.11 -13.95
CA ALA A 586 26.80 22.43 -13.81
C ALA A 586 26.02 21.19 -13.40
N VAL A 587 24.98 21.39 -12.59
CA VAL A 587 24.00 20.36 -12.24
C VAL A 587 22.66 20.83 -12.76
N GLY A 588 22.05 20.03 -13.63
CA GLY A 588 20.73 20.28 -14.17
C GLY A 588 19.82 19.07 -14.05
N VAL A 589 18.57 19.26 -14.43
CA VAL A 589 17.55 18.20 -14.44
C VAL A 589 16.97 18.02 -15.83
N LEU A 590 17.01 16.79 -16.32
CA LEU A 590 16.24 16.36 -17.48
C LEU A 590 14.82 16.06 -17.00
N ILE A 591 13.85 16.80 -17.53
CA ILE A 591 12.44 16.64 -17.21
C ILE A 591 11.78 15.86 -18.35
N ASP A 592 11.08 14.80 -17.96
CA ASP A 592 10.16 14.01 -18.79
C ASP A 592 8.76 14.12 -18.15
N ASP A 593 7.72 13.64 -18.82
CA ASP A 593 6.32 13.72 -18.34
C ASP A 593 6.13 13.10 -16.94
N ASP A 594 6.99 12.14 -16.59
CA ASP A 594 6.85 11.30 -15.41
C ASP A 594 7.97 11.46 -14.37
N TYR A 595 9.10 12.08 -14.71
CA TYR A 595 10.27 12.13 -13.82
C TYR A 595 11.23 13.28 -14.11
N ALA A 596 12.00 13.67 -13.08
CA ALA A 596 13.18 14.51 -13.22
C ALA A 596 14.46 13.71 -12.92
N VAL A 597 15.45 13.79 -13.81
CA VAL A 597 16.71 13.05 -13.69
C VAL A 597 17.86 14.04 -13.54
N PRO A 598 18.59 14.00 -12.42
CA PRO A 598 19.74 14.87 -12.27
C PRO A 598 20.87 14.44 -13.19
N MET A 599 21.48 15.41 -13.85
CA MET A 599 22.64 15.25 -14.70
C MET A 599 23.67 16.32 -14.32
N ALA A 600 24.94 15.94 -14.29
CA ALA A 600 26.01 16.87 -13.96
C ALA A 600 27.19 16.69 -14.91
N GLY A 601 27.74 17.80 -15.36
CA GLY A 601 28.84 17.81 -16.32
C GLY A 601 29.31 19.24 -16.63
N PRO A 602 30.05 19.41 -17.74
CA PRO A 602 30.48 20.72 -18.24
C PRO A 602 29.31 21.72 -18.34
N PRO A 603 29.47 22.96 -17.88
CA PRO A 603 28.40 23.96 -17.96
C PRO A 603 27.81 24.17 -19.35
N SER A 604 28.66 24.15 -20.39
CA SER A 604 28.22 24.30 -21.79
C SER A 604 27.33 23.15 -22.28
N ALA A 605 27.54 21.94 -21.77
CA ALA A 605 26.71 20.79 -22.12
C ALA A 605 25.39 20.81 -21.36
N ILE A 606 25.45 21.03 -20.04
CA ILE A 606 24.26 20.96 -19.18
C ILE A 606 23.26 22.08 -19.50
N SER A 607 23.72 23.28 -19.85
CA SER A 607 22.83 24.38 -20.22
C SER A 607 22.05 24.13 -21.51
N VAL A 608 22.61 23.36 -22.44
CA VAL A 608 21.95 22.96 -23.69
C VAL A 608 20.97 21.80 -23.44
N GLN A 609 21.36 20.85 -22.60
CA GLN A 609 20.61 19.62 -22.40
C GLN A 609 19.50 19.72 -21.35
N THR A 610 19.53 20.72 -20.47
CA THR A 610 18.60 20.82 -19.33
C THR A 610 17.94 22.19 -19.23
N LYS A 611 16.63 22.19 -18.99
CA LYS A 611 15.82 23.39 -18.81
C LYS A 611 16.22 24.18 -17.57
N TYR A 612 16.48 23.47 -16.46
CA TYR A 612 16.91 24.06 -15.19
C TYR A 612 18.29 23.53 -14.81
N HIS A 613 19.20 24.44 -14.54
CA HIS A 613 20.56 24.12 -14.16
C HIS A 613 21.17 25.17 -13.24
N LEU A 614 22.20 24.74 -12.49
CA LEU A 614 22.96 25.56 -11.56
C LEU A 614 24.45 25.31 -11.75
N ARG A 615 25.27 26.36 -11.69
CA ARG A 615 26.72 26.23 -11.71
C ARG A 615 27.24 25.95 -10.31
N ILE A 616 28.22 25.05 -10.23
CA ILE A 616 28.86 24.57 -9.02
C ILE A 616 30.37 24.71 -9.20
N ALA A 617 31.03 25.30 -8.22
CA ALA A 617 32.48 25.36 -8.15
C ALA A 617 33.02 24.56 -6.96
N PRO A 618 34.32 24.21 -6.95
CA PRO A 618 34.99 23.74 -5.75
C PRO A 618 34.76 24.70 -4.57
N GLY A 619 34.53 24.15 -3.38
CA GLY A 619 34.17 24.95 -2.20
C GLY A 619 34.06 24.14 -0.93
N ASN A 620 33.82 24.83 0.18
CA ASN A 620 33.89 24.24 1.53
C ASN A 620 32.55 23.66 2.02
N MET A 621 31.45 23.82 1.27
CA MET A 621 30.15 23.28 1.69
C MET A 621 30.18 21.76 1.63
N LYS A 622 29.78 21.10 2.73
CA LYS A 622 29.71 19.64 2.78
C LYS A 622 28.68 19.14 1.78
N LYS A 623 28.97 18.01 1.13
CA LYS A 623 28.16 17.43 0.05
C LYS A 623 26.67 17.31 0.38
N GLY A 624 26.30 16.87 1.59
CA GLY A 624 24.89 16.75 2.00
C GLY A 624 24.16 18.09 2.14
N GLN A 625 24.85 19.17 2.51
CA GLN A 625 24.29 20.53 2.52
C GLN A 625 24.15 21.06 1.09
N LEU A 626 25.17 20.84 0.26
CA LEU A 626 25.17 21.24 -1.15
C LEU A 626 24.00 20.58 -1.93
N VAL A 627 23.72 19.30 -1.69
CA VAL A 627 22.58 18.59 -2.30
C VAL A 627 21.25 19.29 -1.99
N LYS A 628 21.03 19.69 -0.72
CA LYS A 628 19.79 20.37 -0.31
C LYS A 628 19.69 21.75 -0.96
N GLU A 629 20.79 22.48 -1.02
CA GLU A 629 20.85 23.79 -1.66
C GLU A 629 20.55 23.72 -3.15
N ILE A 630 21.15 22.74 -3.86
CA ILE A 630 20.88 22.48 -5.28
C ILE A 630 19.39 22.21 -5.52
N LEU A 631 18.79 21.29 -4.76
CA LEU A 631 17.37 20.96 -4.91
C LEU A 631 16.48 22.18 -4.65
N ASN A 632 16.75 22.94 -3.58
CA ASN A 632 15.96 24.12 -3.25
C ASN A 632 16.03 25.20 -4.34
N ARG A 633 17.21 25.43 -4.92
CA ARG A 633 17.39 26.41 -5.99
C ARG A 633 16.78 25.94 -7.30
N LEU A 634 16.93 24.67 -7.68
CA LEU A 634 16.28 24.10 -8.86
C LEU A 634 14.74 24.24 -8.78
N LYS A 635 14.14 24.00 -7.60
CA LYS A 635 12.70 24.21 -7.40
C LYS A 635 12.26 25.66 -7.63
N ARG A 636 13.08 26.63 -7.23
CA ARG A 636 12.77 28.05 -7.45
C ARG A 636 12.84 28.47 -8.92
N LEU A 637 13.57 27.71 -9.75
CA LEU A 637 13.65 27.94 -11.19
C LEU A 637 12.50 27.25 -11.95
N ALA A 638 11.90 26.20 -11.37
CA ALA A 638 10.90 25.37 -12.03
C ALA A 638 9.50 25.97 -12.06
N SER A 639 8.70 25.59 -13.06
CA SER A 639 7.26 25.90 -13.08
C SER A 639 6.51 25.11 -12.02
N ASP A 640 5.30 25.56 -11.65
CA ASP A 640 4.48 24.90 -10.62
C ASP A 640 4.24 23.41 -10.91
N ASP A 641 4.04 23.04 -12.18
CA ASP A 641 3.82 21.65 -12.60
C ASP A 641 5.09 20.78 -12.50
N GLU A 642 6.27 21.38 -12.68
CA GLU A 642 7.56 20.67 -12.70
C GLU A 642 8.26 20.67 -11.32
N ILE A 643 7.89 21.58 -10.41
CA ILE A 643 8.40 21.60 -9.02
C ILE A 643 8.23 20.22 -8.39
N PHE A 644 7.05 19.60 -8.56
CA PHE A 644 6.75 18.28 -8.02
C PHE A 644 7.76 17.22 -8.47
N LEU A 645 8.10 17.19 -9.76
CA LEU A 645 9.07 16.23 -10.30
C LEU A 645 10.47 16.43 -9.68
N ILE A 646 10.86 17.68 -9.40
CA ILE A 646 12.14 17.99 -8.76
C ILE A 646 12.13 17.64 -7.26
N GLU A 647 10.99 17.79 -6.56
CA GLU A 647 10.86 17.39 -5.16
C GLU A 647 11.07 15.88 -4.96
N GLU A 648 10.65 15.10 -5.94
CA GLU A 648 10.71 13.65 -5.94
C GLU A 648 12.11 13.08 -6.23
N ILE A 649 13.07 13.91 -6.66
CA ILE A 649 14.44 13.46 -6.89
C ILE A 649 15.07 13.03 -5.55
N PRO A 650 15.47 11.74 -5.40
CA PRO A 650 16.14 11.31 -4.19
C PRO A 650 17.45 12.08 -3.98
N GLN A 651 17.71 12.53 -2.75
CA GLN A 651 18.97 13.24 -2.43
C GLN A 651 20.21 12.41 -2.78
N GLU A 652 20.12 11.09 -2.71
CA GLU A 652 21.19 10.19 -3.15
C GLU A 652 21.51 10.32 -4.64
N ASP A 653 20.53 10.60 -5.50
CA ASP A 653 20.71 10.69 -6.93
C ASP A 653 21.41 12.01 -7.32
N ILE A 654 21.09 13.13 -6.65
CA ILE A 654 21.87 14.37 -6.74
C ILE A 654 23.30 14.15 -6.21
N MET A 655 23.43 13.49 -5.06
CA MET A 655 24.74 13.22 -4.47
C MET A 655 25.64 12.36 -5.38
N ARG A 656 25.03 11.44 -6.13
CA ARG A 656 25.71 10.53 -7.07
C ARG A 656 26.30 11.23 -8.29
N VAL A 657 25.71 12.34 -8.76
CA VAL A 657 26.21 13.07 -9.93
C VAL A 657 27.29 14.09 -9.57
N LEU A 658 27.41 14.46 -8.29
CA LEU A 658 28.42 15.40 -7.81
C LEU A 658 29.82 14.77 -7.66
N PRO A 659 30.90 15.53 -7.90
CA PRO A 659 32.28 15.09 -7.68
C PRO A 659 32.57 14.74 -6.22
N PRO A 660 33.66 14.01 -5.95
CA PRO A 660 34.11 13.79 -4.57
C PRO A 660 34.65 15.11 -4.00
N GLY A 661 34.30 15.44 -2.75
CA GLY A 661 34.67 16.71 -2.11
C GLY A 661 33.48 17.61 -1.79
N GLY A 662 33.78 18.80 -1.25
CA GLY A 662 32.81 19.88 -1.06
C GLY A 662 32.61 20.69 -2.33
N GLY A 663 31.66 21.62 -2.32
CA GLY A 663 31.42 22.54 -3.44
C GLY A 663 30.68 23.78 -2.97
N GLN A 664 30.33 24.65 -3.89
CA GLN A 664 29.43 25.78 -3.65
C GLN A 664 28.63 26.09 -4.91
N VAL A 665 27.37 26.48 -4.74
CA VAL A 665 26.56 27.00 -5.85
C VAL A 665 27.06 28.40 -6.19
N VAL A 666 27.29 28.64 -7.47
CA VAL A 666 27.70 29.94 -8.01
C VAL A 666 26.49 30.54 -8.71
N ASP A 667 26.22 31.82 -8.45
CA ASP A 667 25.14 32.58 -9.07
C ASP A 667 25.43 32.91 -10.54
#